data_AF-A0A2K1NH39-F1
#
_entry.id   AF-A0A2K1NH39-F1
#
_cell.length_a   1.000
_cell.length_b   1.000
_cell.length_c   1.000
_cell.angle_alpha   90.00
_cell.angle_beta   90.00
_cell.angle_gamma   90.00
#
_symmetry.space_group_name_H-M   'P 1'
#
loop_
_entity.id
_entity.type
_entity.pdbx_description
1 polymer ?
#
loop_
_entity_poly.entity_id
_entity_poly.type
_entity_poly.pdbx_seq_one_letter_code
_entity_poly.pdbx_strand_id
1 'polypeptide(L)'
;MTIKGFRKLFVLIFCLSLSLTIFSSSVYTPPKDLYQVETENYRFVFEKDLYYFYEEIADTAEELYTKYTYFYGSNPGKITVYILDDVDFTNSFASTGTNVLRLYVNPPEDFLALGGNVEDWSKFVFSHELNHIFYGSDVRDPFISWVPSKLIKNTLNMYHQPSYLHEGLSIYMESKEFGGRFEDDLFNMYLRSEILSNNFPRYYLGSGSSIDIWSPAGFNYMYGTILVKEIVDNYGEGALRQIIRALNTNVFLNLDEAFYWVTGNSWNRFLIDIKQKYLKEYDQLKEKGYKLSWLKIDDTYQDTGNLKTDGVSLYGYLVMPDQAKGIYKDNELIKKGVSSFDVNARSDLLYLVTTYNMGYYTNKLYYDCDCLNGERLIDERVKAFGFVGDDKIAYSKLDKGLTALYLYDLRTNETKKLIDYGKYVFNDIVGEEDIIYFSANYKNQTDIFSYDLSSEKIYQVTNDEVKELGLFIDNDFIYYSANYEDGIYNIYRLNTTNKIVERLTNYLSGGFEPVVLNDKLYHLVYDHEGYHLSYLDLESAVKESFVLQSPVAQVNFESYEMSYPEDVEVKEYAFEKPYILPFPILAVDMDDNILYGAGAFFISEAMNYIGLVDAYSDGNEIYGDLSLTFDYYTTNSITLSLDKEDVSTSFYISNNYLWYLGNTISTYLGGGISFKNTTFESYVLDSVFQIGPYSVNNYDIYELGLGITYDSSSGIKANLDKPFVVFDTKIDPYIGYENESIYAGTNVEKILWRPYISFESGKYRFDGIKAGGDIEYNFGQEEFDYLAYVQFDLSIFYWLNVPLQINSDMFKPK
;
A
#
# COMPACT_ATOMS: atom_id res chain seq x y z
N MET A 1 26.98 35.47 -24.63
CA MET A 1 27.26 34.02 -24.64
C MET A 1 28.65 33.81 -24.08
N THR A 2 28.77 33.41 -22.81
CA THR A 2 30.05 33.30 -22.08
C THR A 2 29.99 32.15 -21.08
N ILE A 3 31.12 31.44 -20.98
CA ILE A 3 31.40 30.17 -20.27
C ILE A 3 31.37 30.33 -18.72
N LYS A 4 30.49 31.20 -18.19
CA LYS A 4 30.29 31.44 -16.75
C LYS A 4 29.05 30.74 -16.15
N GLY A 5 28.13 30.26 -16.99
CA GLY A 5 26.94 29.50 -16.55
C GLY A 5 27.18 28.02 -16.20
N PHE A 6 28.37 27.48 -16.47
CA PHE A 6 28.64 26.03 -16.36
C PHE A 6 29.38 25.59 -15.10
N ARG A 7 29.70 26.51 -14.17
CA ARG A 7 30.40 26.18 -12.91
C ARG A 7 29.56 26.37 -11.64
N LYS A 8 28.40 27.05 -11.71
CA LYS A 8 27.42 27.16 -10.61
C LYS A 8 26.39 26.01 -10.60
N LEU A 9 26.46 25.08 -11.56
CA LEU A 9 25.39 24.11 -11.83
C LEU A 9 25.74 22.63 -11.56
N PHE A 10 26.99 22.27 -11.20
CA PHE A 10 27.39 20.85 -11.21
C PHE A 10 27.87 20.27 -9.87
N VAL A 11 27.95 21.07 -8.80
CA VAL A 11 28.31 20.57 -7.45
C VAL A 11 27.25 20.93 -6.40
N LEU A 12 26.46 21.99 -6.65
CA LEU A 12 25.30 22.37 -5.83
C LEU A 12 24.04 21.54 -6.16
N ILE A 13 23.98 20.89 -7.33
CA ILE A 13 22.84 20.11 -7.84
C ILE A 13 23.04 18.58 -7.69
N PHE A 14 24.24 18.11 -7.37
CA PHE A 14 24.48 16.67 -7.22
C PHE A 14 24.30 16.14 -5.78
N CYS A 15 24.39 17.01 -4.77
CA CYS A 15 24.32 16.60 -3.36
C CYS A 15 23.19 17.27 -2.55
N LEU A 16 22.63 18.41 -2.98
CA LEU A 16 21.55 19.12 -2.26
C LEU A 16 20.14 18.86 -2.84
N SER A 17 20.04 18.30 -4.04
CA SER A 17 18.76 17.95 -4.68
C SER A 17 18.59 16.46 -4.97
N LEU A 18 19.46 15.60 -4.40
CA LEU A 18 19.10 14.22 -4.09
C LEU A 18 18.14 14.24 -2.87
N SER A 19 17.01 14.93 -3.09
CA SER A 19 15.67 14.60 -2.63
C SER A 19 15.44 14.39 -1.14
N LEU A 20 15.08 15.48 -0.46
CA LEU A 20 14.35 15.40 0.81
C LEU A 20 12.87 14.98 0.64
N THR A 21 12.37 14.90 -0.61
CA THR A 21 11.08 14.26 -0.94
C THR A 21 11.14 12.73 -0.93
N ILE A 22 12.33 12.15 -0.88
CA ILE A 22 12.56 10.70 -1.05
C ILE A 22 12.55 9.93 0.29
N PHE A 23 12.28 10.65 1.37
CA PHE A 23 11.93 10.07 2.67
C PHE A 23 10.41 10.08 2.86
N SER A 24 9.66 9.59 1.87
CA SER A 24 8.22 9.39 2.02
C SER A 24 7.93 8.11 2.82
N SER A 25 6.98 8.21 3.75
CA SER A 25 6.24 7.13 4.45
C SER A 25 6.94 6.31 5.53
N SER A 26 7.31 6.88 6.69
CA SER A 26 7.97 6.02 7.69
C SER A 26 7.85 6.32 9.20
N VAL A 27 6.94 7.14 9.74
CA VAL A 27 6.24 6.95 11.05
C VAL A 27 5.18 8.06 11.15
N TYR A 28 3.98 7.70 11.57
CA TYR A 28 2.90 8.64 11.92
C TYR A 28 2.82 8.77 13.44
N THR A 29 2.51 10.00 13.90
CA THR A 29 2.46 10.46 15.29
C THR A 29 2.24 9.33 16.31
N PRO A 30 3.30 8.88 17.01
CA PRO A 30 3.15 7.84 18.01
C PRO A 30 2.15 8.25 19.11
N PRO A 31 1.39 7.29 19.67
CA PRO A 31 0.53 7.52 20.84
C PRO A 31 1.30 8.20 21.97
N LYS A 32 0.61 9.00 22.80
CA LYS A 32 1.27 9.78 23.87
C LYS A 32 1.97 8.92 24.93
N ASP A 33 1.51 7.69 25.14
CA ASP A 33 1.95 6.83 26.24
C ASP A 33 2.64 5.56 25.69
N LEU A 34 3.87 5.72 25.21
CA LEU A 34 4.70 4.61 24.76
C LEU A 34 5.66 4.14 25.83
N TYR A 35 5.95 2.84 25.79
CA TYR A 35 6.88 2.18 26.69
C TYR A 35 7.93 1.44 25.88
N GLN A 36 9.07 1.15 26.50
CA GLN A 36 10.17 0.45 25.86
C GLN A 36 10.77 -0.67 26.69
N VAL A 37 11.18 -1.71 25.98
CA VAL A 37 11.99 -2.83 26.49
C VAL A 37 13.17 -3.05 25.56
N GLU A 38 14.34 -3.34 26.12
CA GLU A 38 15.54 -3.60 25.35
C GLU A 38 15.99 -5.04 25.51
N THR A 39 16.38 -5.64 24.38
CA THR A 39 17.11 -6.91 24.31
C THR A 39 18.54 -6.65 23.85
N GLU A 40 19.30 -7.69 23.50
CA GLU A 40 20.69 -7.55 23.03
C GLU A 40 20.75 -6.71 21.74
N ASN A 41 19.93 -7.06 20.75
CA ASN A 41 19.98 -6.46 19.42
C ASN A 41 18.81 -5.52 19.12
N TYR A 42 17.81 -5.44 20.00
CA TYR A 42 16.60 -4.64 19.75
C TYR A 42 16.23 -3.69 20.90
N ARG A 43 15.50 -2.64 20.53
CA ARG A 43 14.69 -1.82 21.43
C ARG A 43 13.26 -1.85 20.91
N PHE A 44 12.37 -2.49 21.64
CA PHE A 44 10.94 -2.52 21.34
C PHE A 44 10.26 -1.32 21.99
N VAL A 45 9.41 -0.64 21.23
CA VAL A 45 8.62 0.51 21.65
C VAL A 45 7.15 0.22 21.33
N PHE A 46 6.27 0.27 22.33
CA PHE A 46 4.89 -0.21 22.19
C PHE A 46 3.92 0.51 23.14
N GLU A 47 2.63 0.45 22.82
CA GLU A 47 1.55 0.78 23.75
C GLU A 47 1.44 -0.31 24.83
N LYS A 48 1.12 0.06 26.07
CA LYS A 48 1.12 -0.90 27.20
C LYS A 48 0.26 -2.15 26.95
N ASP A 49 -0.89 -1.99 26.30
CA ASP A 49 -1.83 -3.07 25.99
C ASP A 49 -1.30 -4.03 24.91
N LEU A 50 -0.27 -3.63 24.16
CA LEU A 50 0.40 -4.42 23.13
C LEU A 50 1.63 -5.18 23.67
N TYR A 51 1.83 -5.21 25.00
CA TYR A 51 2.95 -5.94 25.62
C TYR A 51 2.97 -7.43 25.25
N TYR A 52 1.79 -8.07 25.14
CA TYR A 52 1.68 -9.47 24.75
C TYR A 52 2.30 -9.74 23.37
N PHE A 53 2.21 -8.76 22.46
CA PHE A 53 2.74 -8.86 21.10
C PHE A 53 4.28 -8.82 21.10
N TYR A 54 4.86 -7.99 21.97
CA TYR A 54 6.31 -8.00 22.22
C TYR A 54 6.78 -9.38 22.71
N GLU A 55 6.08 -9.96 23.70
CA GLU A 55 6.46 -11.28 24.25
C GLU A 55 6.43 -12.39 23.19
N GLU A 56 5.51 -12.30 22.24
CA GLU A 56 5.39 -13.28 21.15
C GLU A 56 6.57 -13.26 20.16
N ILE A 57 7.12 -12.08 19.88
CA ILE A 57 8.14 -11.90 18.84
C ILE A 57 9.57 -11.79 19.37
N ALA A 58 9.79 -11.40 20.63
CA ALA A 58 11.10 -11.01 21.15
C ALA A 58 12.18 -12.09 20.99
N ASP A 59 11.88 -13.34 21.38
CA ASP A 59 12.82 -14.45 21.28
C ASP A 59 13.13 -14.81 19.81
N THR A 60 12.08 -14.81 18.98
CA THR A 60 12.21 -15.05 17.53
C THR A 60 13.05 -13.97 16.87
N ALA A 61 12.93 -12.71 17.31
CA ALA A 61 13.69 -11.60 16.78
C ALA A 61 15.20 -11.77 17.02
N GLU A 62 15.62 -12.17 18.22
CA GLU A 62 17.04 -12.42 18.53
C GLU A 62 17.61 -13.61 17.75
N GLU A 63 16.82 -14.65 17.55
CA GLU A 63 17.19 -15.78 16.71
C GLU A 63 17.40 -15.36 15.24
N LEU A 64 16.44 -14.62 14.68
CA LEU A 64 16.50 -14.11 13.31
C LEU A 64 17.68 -13.16 13.11
N TYR A 65 17.98 -12.30 14.08
CA TYR A 65 19.16 -11.42 14.04
C TYR A 65 20.45 -12.23 13.84
N THR A 66 20.60 -13.34 14.57
CA THR A 66 21.76 -14.23 14.46
C THR A 66 21.81 -14.91 13.09
N LYS A 67 20.69 -15.45 12.63
CA LYS A 67 20.57 -16.10 11.32
C LYS A 67 20.91 -15.15 10.17
N TYR A 68 20.39 -13.93 10.21
CA TYR A 68 20.58 -12.93 9.16
C TYR A 68 22.00 -12.36 9.19
N THR A 69 22.58 -12.17 10.38
CA THR A 69 24.00 -11.83 10.52
C THR A 69 24.89 -12.86 9.83
N TYR A 70 24.58 -14.16 9.96
CA TYR A 70 25.32 -15.21 9.26
C TYR A 70 25.07 -15.19 7.74
N PHE A 71 23.82 -15.03 7.31
CA PHE A 71 23.46 -15.00 5.89
C PHE A 71 24.19 -13.88 5.14
N TYR A 72 24.08 -12.65 5.64
CA TYR A 72 24.71 -11.48 5.01
C TYR A 72 26.20 -11.39 5.32
N GLY A 73 26.63 -11.78 6.51
CA GLY A 73 27.99 -11.51 6.99
C GLY A 73 28.21 -10.03 7.33
N SER A 74 27.13 -9.31 7.64
CA SER A 74 27.12 -7.93 8.11
C SER A 74 26.33 -7.83 9.42
N ASN A 75 26.59 -6.80 10.21
CA ASN A 75 25.86 -6.51 11.44
C ASN A 75 25.29 -5.09 11.33
N PRO A 76 23.96 -4.93 11.27
CA PRO A 76 23.34 -3.62 11.14
C PRO A 76 23.40 -2.82 12.44
N GLY A 77 23.78 -3.39 13.58
CA GLY A 77 23.71 -2.77 14.91
C GLY A 77 22.32 -2.91 15.54
N LYS A 78 22.08 -2.18 16.63
CA LYS A 78 20.79 -2.20 17.34
C LYS A 78 19.66 -1.68 16.45
N ILE A 79 18.48 -2.33 16.51
CA ILE A 79 17.29 -2.01 15.71
C ILE A 79 16.17 -1.56 16.67
N THR A 80 15.42 -0.52 16.30
CA THR A 80 14.25 -0.08 17.06
C THR A 80 12.98 -0.59 16.40
N VAL A 81 12.10 -1.22 17.17
CA VAL A 81 10.87 -1.85 16.68
C VAL A 81 9.68 -1.15 17.32
N TYR A 82 8.86 -0.47 16.52
CA TYR A 82 7.60 0.12 16.97
C TYR A 82 6.45 -0.85 16.74
N ILE A 83 5.62 -1.08 17.77
CA ILE A 83 4.43 -1.94 17.71
C ILE A 83 3.22 -1.07 18.06
N LEU A 84 2.38 -0.76 17.08
CA LEU A 84 1.31 0.24 17.20
C LEU A 84 -0.02 -0.27 16.60
N ASP A 85 -1.13 0.16 17.20
CA ASP A 85 -2.51 -0.14 16.79
C ASP A 85 -3.26 1.13 16.34
N ASP A 86 -2.74 1.79 15.29
CA ASP A 86 -3.24 3.07 14.79
C ASP A 86 -3.77 3.04 13.35
N VAL A 87 -3.85 1.84 12.76
CA VAL A 87 -4.44 1.61 11.44
C VAL A 87 -5.37 0.40 11.52
N ASP A 88 -6.30 0.25 10.56
CA ASP A 88 -7.18 -0.92 10.42
C ASP A 88 -6.83 -1.81 9.20
N PHE A 89 -5.68 -1.58 8.57
CA PHE A 89 -5.14 -2.42 7.50
C PHE A 89 -3.89 -3.17 7.94
N THR A 90 -3.52 -4.22 7.20
CA THR A 90 -2.30 -4.99 7.45
C THR A 90 -1.17 -4.39 6.65
N ASN A 91 -0.09 -4.04 7.32
CA ASN A 91 1.13 -3.54 6.69
C ASN A 91 2.29 -3.68 7.68
N SER A 92 3.46 -3.23 7.27
CA SER A 92 4.66 -2.99 8.06
C SER A 92 5.65 -2.19 7.22
N PHE A 93 6.68 -1.63 7.85
CA PHE A 93 7.80 -1.13 7.07
C PHE A 93 9.10 -1.13 7.87
N ALA A 94 10.19 -1.04 7.13
CA ALA A 94 11.54 -0.88 7.65
C ALA A 94 12.24 0.33 7.03
N SER A 95 12.83 1.17 7.86
CA SER A 95 13.74 2.24 7.48
C SER A 95 15.18 1.82 7.71
N THR A 96 15.85 1.41 6.63
CA THR A 96 17.26 0.99 6.62
C THR A 96 18.22 2.09 7.06
N GLY A 97 17.91 3.35 6.75
CA GLY A 97 18.76 4.49 7.10
C GLY A 97 18.87 4.71 8.62
N THR A 98 17.77 4.52 9.34
CA THR A 98 17.67 4.77 10.79
C THR A 98 17.59 3.51 11.65
N ASN A 99 17.62 2.31 11.03
CA ASN A 99 17.40 1.01 11.69
C ASN A 99 16.08 0.96 12.47
N VAL A 100 15.01 1.46 11.87
CA VAL A 100 13.67 1.43 12.46
C VAL A 100 12.81 0.42 11.72
N LEU A 101 12.08 -0.37 12.47
CA LEU A 101 11.06 -1.29 11.98
C LEU A 101 9.74 -0.90 12.64
N ARG A 102 8.64 -0.87 11.90
CA ARG A 102 7.31 -0.67 12.43
C ARG A 102 6.40 -1.84 12.07
N LEU A 103 5.79 -2.42 13.09
CA LEU A 103 4.74 -3.43 12.98
C LEU A 103 3.39 -2.77 13.26
N TYR A 104 2.47 -2.95 12.34
CA TYR A 104 1.05 -2.68 12.58
C TYR A 104 0.42 -3.98 13.06
N VAL A 105 -0.35 -3.95 14.15
CA VAL A 105 -0.76 -5.18 14.86
C VAL A 105 -1.93 -5.95 14.23
N ASN A 106 -2.38 -5.59 13.03
CA ASN A 106 -3.52 -6.26 12.40
C ASN A 106 -3.10 -7.46 11.52
N PRO A 107 -3.66 -8.65 11.77
CA PRO A 107 -3.37 -9.83 10.97
C PRO A 107 -3.88 -9.70 9.52
N PRO A 108 -3.18 -10.31 8.53
CA PRO A 108 -3.60 -10.30 7.13
C PRO A 108 -4.86 -11.13 6.88
N GLU A 109 -5.67 -10.69 5.93
CA GLU A 109 -6.74 -11.50 5.33
C GLU A 109 -6.14 -12.43 4.26
N ASP A 110 -6.72 -13.63 4.08
CA ASP A 110 -6.11 -14.66 3.23
C ASP A 110 -6.04 -14.26 1.74
N PHE A 111 -6.96 -13.42 1.27
CA PHE A 111 -6.94 -12.92 -0.12
C PHE A 111 -5.73 -12.02 -0.43
N LEU A 112 -5.02 -11.52 0.60
CA LEU A 112 -3.79 -10.74 0.42
C LEU A 112 -2.60 -11.62 -0.01
N ALA A 113 -2.77 -12.95 0.00
CA ALA A 113 -1.74 -13.91 -0.39
C ALA A 113 -0.42 -13.72 0.38
N LEU A 114 -0.51 -13.43 1.69
CA LEU A 114 0.63 -13.20 2.59
C LEU A 114 0.98 -14.44 3.44
N GLY A 115 0.56 -15.63 3.00
CA GLY A 115 0.66 -16.88 3.76
C GLY A 115 -0.57 -17.14 4.63
N GLY A 116 -0.79 -18.40 5.03
CA GLY A 116 -2.00 -18.85 5.75
C GLY A 116 -1.88 -18.92 7.28
N ASN A 117 -0.78 -18.43 7.88
CA ASN A 117 -0.50 -18.67 9.29
C ASN A 117 -0.88 -17.48 10.19
N VAL A 118 -2.14 -17.40 10.62
CA VAL A 118 -2.66 -16.32 11.50
C VAL A 118 -2.15 -16.37 12.96
N GLU A 119 -1.54 -17.44 13.44
CA GLU A 119 -0.88 -17.47 14.75
C GLU A 119 0.57 -16.97 14.69
N ASP A 120 1.24 -17.11 13.55
CA ASP A 120 2.65 -16.76 13.36
C ASP A 120 2.87 -15.56 12.41
N TRP A 121 1.79 -14.93 11.95
CA TRP A 121 1.84 -13.81 11.00
C TRP A 121 2.76 -12.68 11.48
N SER A 122 2.78 -12.40 12.78
CA SER A 122 3.59 -11.34 13.40
C SER A 122 5.09 -11.59 13.21
N LYS A 123 5.52 -12.85 13.43
CA LYS A 123 6.91 -13.31 13.24
C LYS A 123 7.28 -13.35 11.76
N PHE A 124 6.34 -13.79 10.92
CA PHE A 124 6.49 -13.79 9.47
C PHE A 124 6.73 -12.37 8.92
N VAL A 125 5.85 -11.42 9.24
CA VAL A 125 5.97 -10.01 8.84
C VAL A 125 7.26 -9.41 9.40
N PHE A 126 7.58 -9.68 10.67
CA PHE A 126 8.82 -9.22 11.26
C PHE A 126 10.06 -9.73 10.52
N SER A 127 10.07 -11.01 10.12
CA SER A 127 11.16 -11.62 9.35
C SER A 127 11.36 -10.95 7.99
N HIS A 128 10.26 -10.59 7.33
CA HIS A 128 10.26 -9.84 6.07
C HIS A 128 10.92 -8.47 6.26
N GLU A 129 10.43 -7.68 7.20
CA GLU A 129 10.92 -6.32 7.43
C GLU A 129 12.36 -6.28 7.94
N LEU A 130 12.75 -7.26 8.76
CA LEU A 130 14.11 -7.39 9.25
C LEU A 130 15.11 -7.52 8.08
N ASN A 131 14.70 -8.19 6.99
CA ASN A 131 15.56 -8.42 5.85
C ASN A 131 15.93 -7.10 5.15
N HIS A 132 14.99 -6.16 5.05
CA HIS A 132 15.24 -4.83 4.48
C HIS A 132 16.37 -4.10 5.23
N ILE A 133 16.38 -4.16 6.58
CA ILE A 133 17.44 -3.56 7.41
C ILE A 133 18.79 -4.22 7.14
N PHE A 134 18.86 -5.56 7.12
CA PHE A 134 20.12 -6.28 6.93
C PHE A 134 20.70 -6.09 5.52
N TYR A 135 19.85 -6.22 4.49
CA TYR A 135 20.29 -6.10 3.11
C TYR A 135 20.74 -4.68 2.76
N GLY A 136 19.96 -3.67 3.18
CA GLY A 136 20.31 -2.28 2.92
C GLY A 136 21.46 -1.76 3.78
N SER A 137 21.79 -2.43 4.90
CA SER A 137 22.97 -2.12 5.73
C SER A 137 24.26 -2.82 5.28
N ASP A 138 24.20 -3.74 4.32
CA ASP A 138 25.38 -4.47 3.82
C ASP A 138 26.23 -3.63 2.85
N VAL A 139 26.85 -2.57 3.37
CA VAL A 139 27.66 -1.64 2.58
C VAL A 139 29.10 -2.14 2.41
N ARG A 140 29.48 -2.59 1.21
CA ARG A 140 30.86 -3.08 0.91
C ARG A 140 31.58 -2.26 -0.15
N ASP A 141 30.85 -1.47 -0.93
CA ASP A 141 31.42 -0.67 -2.00
C ASP A 141 32.43 0.37 -1.46
N PRO A 142 33.63 0.49 -2.05
CA PRO A 142 34.64 1.44 -1.61
C PRO A 142 34.24 2.92 -1.72
N PHE A 143 33.32 3.30 -2.63
CA PHE A 143 32.79 4.65 -2.81
C PHE A 143 31.68 5.01 -1.81
N ILE A 144 31.03 4.04 -1.17
CA ILE A 144 30.01 4.31 -0.14
C ILE A 144 30.60 4.09 1.26
N SER A 145 31.41 3.06 1.46
CA SER A 145 31.93 2.65 2.78
C SER A 145 32.78 3.71 3.49
N TRP A 146 33.44 4.62 2.74
CA TRP A 146 34.23 5.73 3.31
C TRP A 146 33.36 6.83 3.93
N VAL A 147 32.06 6.88 3.60
CA VAL A 147 31.12 7.87 4.15
C VAL A 147 30.98 7.63 5.66
N PRO A 148 31.33 8.59 6.54
CA PRO A 148 31.32 8.36 7.98
C PRO A 148 29.91 8.12 8.54
N SER A 149 28.93 8.88 8.05
CA SER A 149 27.53 8.80 8.50
C SER A 149 26.89 7.47 8.12
N LYS A 150 26.39 6.75 9.14
CA LYS A 150 25.63 5.50 8.95
C LYS A 150 24.32 5.73 8.19
N LEU A 151 23.63 6.82 8.51
CA LEU A 151 22.40 7.20 7.81
C LEU A 151 22.66 7.33 6.30
N ILE A 152 23.62 8.18 5.90
CA ILE A 152 23.91 8.40 4.47
C ILE A 152 24.36 7.09 3.80
N LYS A 153 25.30 6.36 4.39
CA LYS A 153 25.88 5.19 3.72
C LYS A 153 24.81 4.11 3.47
N ASN A 154 23.93 3.86 4.44
CA ASN A 154 22.83 2.89 4.31
C ASN A 154 21.80 3.37 3.28
N THR A 155 21.45 4.65 3.30
CA THR A 155 20.53 5.25 2.31
C THR A 155 21.08 5.13 0.88
N LEU A 156 22.33 5.54 0.64
CA LEU A 156 22.98 5.38 -0.68
C LEU A 156 23.11 3.91 -1.09
N ASN A 157 23.27 3.00 -0.12
CA ASN A 157 23.34 1.58 -0.38
C ASN A 157 22.00 1.04 -0.89
N MET A 158 20.89 1.40 -0.23
CA MET A 158 19.55 1.05 -0.66
C MET A 158 19.23 1.57 -2.08
N TYR A 159 19.57 2.83 -2.39
CA TYR A 159 19.25 3.42 -3.70
C TYR A 159 19.94 2.76 -4.89
N HIS A 160 21.08 2.07 -4.72
CA HIS A 160 21.71 1.38 -5.85
C HIS A 160 21.27 -0.09 -5.99
N GLN A 161 20.46 -0.59 -5.05
CA GLN A 161 19.92 -1.94 -5.05
C GLN A 161 18.52 -1.91 -5.67
N PRO A 162 18.17 -2.82 -6.59
CA PRO A 162 16.83 -2.85 -7.18
C PRO A 162 15.78 -3.30 -6.16
N SER A 163 14.60 -2.66 -6.17
CA SER A 163 13.47 -3.00 -5.28
C SER A 163 13.02 -4.46 -5.40
N TYR A 164 12.98 -5.03 -6.60
CA TYR A 164 12.66 -6.45 -6.76
C TYR A 164 13.61 -7.37 -5.97
N LEU A 165 14.87 -6.97 -5.74
CA LEU A 165 15.79 -7.79 -4.95
C LEU A 165 15.59 -7.55 -3.45
N HIS A 166 15.22 -6.33 -3.02
CA HIS A 166 14.77 -6.09 -1.64
C HIS A 166 13.60 -7.00 -1.29
N GLU A 167 12.51 -6.93 -2.07
CA GLU A 167 11.33 -7.74 -1.81
C GLU A 167 11.56 -9.23 -2.02
N GLY A 168 12.26 -9.62 -3.08
CA GLY A 168 12.53 -11.03 -3.37
C GLY A 168 13.35 -11.71 -2.27
N LEU A 169 14.34 -11.01 -1.69
CA LEU A 169 15.11 -11.53 -0.55
C LEU A 169 14.25 -11.57 0.72
N SER A 170 13.42 -10.56 0.96
CA SER A 170 12.54 -10.53 2.12
C SER A 170 11.52 -11.68 2.06
N ILE A 171 10.93 -11.93 0.88
CA ILE A 171 10.06 -13.08 0.62
C ILE A 171 10.81 -14.41 0.79
N TYR A 172 12.04 -14.50 0.30
CA TYR A 172 12.83 -15.71 0.48
C TYR A 172 13.09 -16.02 1.95
N MET A 173 13.43 -15.00 2.75
CA MET A 173 13.75 -15.19 4.15
C MET A 173 12.50 -15.49 4.99
N GLU A 174 11.39 -14.78 4.79
CA GLU A 174 10.12 -15.12 5.46
C GLU A 174 9.67 -16.55 5.09
N SER A 175 9.87 -16.96 3.83
CA SER A 175 9.42 -18.28 3.36
C SER A 175 10.31 -19.41 3.89
N LYS A 176 11.61 -19.14 3.98
CA LYS A 176 12.58 -20.08 4.57
C LYS A 176 12.29 -20.36 6.05
N GLU A 177 11.85 -19.35 6.79
CA GLU A 177 11.65 -19.44 8.23
C GLU A 177 10.20 -19.84 8.60
N PHE A 178 9.20 -19.48 7.79
CA PHE A 178 7.77 -19.62 8.12
C PHE A 178 6.88 -20.15 6.97
N GLY A 179 7.46 -20.70 5.90
CA GLY A 179 6.74 -21.16 4.70
C GLY A 179 6.38 -20.02 3.74
N GLY A 180 5.78 -18.96 4.29
CA GLY A 180 5.58 -17.66 3.66
C GLY A 180 4.95 -17.71 2.26
N ARG A 181 5.23 -16.69 1.44
CA ARG A 181 4.64 -16.59 0.09
C ARG A 181 5.13 -17.64 -0.90
N PHE A 182 6.23 -18.35 -0.64
CA PHE A 182 6.67 -19.43 -1.53
C PHE A 182 5.69 -20.61 -1.54
N GLU A 183 4.96 -20.81 -0.44
CA GLU A 183 3.97 -21.87 -0.23
C GLU A 183 2.53 -21.39 -0.44
N ASP A 184 2.31 -20.10 -0.73
CA ASP A 184 0.97 -19.57 -0.97
C ASP A 184 0.52 -19.80 -2.42
N ASP A 185 -0.54 -20.59 -2.59
CA ASP A 185 -1.05 -20.98 -3.90
C ASP A 185 -1.62 -19.81 -4.71
N LEU A 186 -2.22 -18.81 -4.04
CA LEU A 186 -2.77 -17.63 -4.70
C LEU A 186 -1.65 -16.75 -5.25
N PHE A 187 -0.59 -16.55 -4.44
CA PHE A 187 0.60 -15.84 -4.89
C PHE A 187 1.29 -16.58 -6.04
N ASN A 188 1.51 -17.89 -5.92
CA ASN A 188 2.14 -18.71 -6.98
C ASN A 188 1.30 -18.72 -8.27
N MET A 189 -0.02 -18.63 -8.19
CA MET A 189 -0.90 -18.46 -9.35
C MET A 189 -0.62 -17.14 -10.09
N TYR A 190 -0.44 -16.03 -9.38
CA TYR A 190 -0.06 -14.75 -10.01
C TYR A 190 1.29 -14.85 -10.73
N LEU A 191 2.29 -15.47 -10.08
CA LEU A 191 3.61 -15.66 -10.69
C LEU A 191 3.52 -16.50 -11.97
N ARG A 192 2.77 -17.61 -11.93
CA ARG A 192 2.54 -18.49 -13.08
C ARG A 192 1.89 -17.74 -14.24
N SER A 193 0.86 -16.94 -13.97
CA SER A 193 0.17 -16.13 -14.98
C SER A 193 1.09 -15.10 -15.63
N GLU A 194 1.92 -14.39 -14.85
CA GLU A 194 2.91 -13.46 -15.40
C GLU A 194 3.94 -14.19 -16.27
N ILE A 195 4.52 -15.31 -15.80
CA ILE A 195 5.54 -16.09 -16.55
C ILE A 195 5.00 -16.62 -17.88
N LEU A 196 3.77 -17.12 -17.88
CA LEU A 196 3.13 -17.68 -19.08
C LEU A 196 2.66 -16.60 -20.06
N SER A 197 2.54 -15.33 -19.63
CA SER A 197 2.15 -14.22 -20.49
C SER A 197 3.12 -14.01 -21.66
N ASN A 198 2.65 -13.35 -22.71
CA ASN A 198 3.51 -12.94 -23.84
C ASN A 198 4.47 -11.82 -23.46
N ASN A 199 4.22 -11.14 -22.34
CA ASN A 199 4.97 -9.99 -21.90
C ASN A 199 6.20 -10.38 -21.06
N PHE A 200 6.22 -11.57 -20.45
CA PHE A 200 7.39 -12.01 -19.68
C PHE A 200 8.66 -12.15 -20.53
N PRO A 201 9.83 -11.66 -20.07
CA PRO A 201 10.08 -11.04 -18.75
C PRO A 201 10.04 -9.50 -18.77
N ARG A 202 9.48 -8.90 -17.70
CA ARG A 202 9.41 -7.44 -17.46
C ARG A 202 9.86 -7.04 -16.05
N TYR A 203 10.85 -7.73 -15.50
CA TYR A 203 11.35 -7.50 -14.13
C TYR A 203 11.78 -6.05 -13.85
N TYR A 204 12.17 -5.30 -14.89
CA TYR A 204 12.50 -3.88 -14.80
C TYR A 204 11.31 -2.98 -14.38
N LEU A 205 10.08 -3.48 -14.43
CA LEU A 205 8.92 -2.78 -13.87
C LEU A 205 8.94 -2.78 -12.33
N GLY A 206 9.62 -3.75 -11.71
CA GLY A 206 9.83 -3.83 -10.26
C GLY A 206 11.12 -3.17 -9.76
N SER A 207 11.69 -2.20 -10.49
CA SER A 207 12.94 -1.55 -10.10
C SER A 207 12.83 -0.71 -8.83
N GLY A 208 11.70 -0.08 -8.54
CA GLY A 208 11.45 0.68 -7.31
C GLY A 208 10.71 2.00 -7.55
N SER A 209 11.00 2.67 -8.66
CA SER A 209 10.21 3.81 -9.13
C SER A 209 8.80 3.39 -9.52
N SER A 210 7.83 4.24 -9.16
CA SER A 210 6.41 4.07 -9.47
C SER A 210 6.16 3.80 -10.95
N ILE A 211 5.18 2.94 -11.22
CA ILE A 211 4.72 2.61 -12.56
C ILE A 211 3.19 2.63 -12.61
N ASP A 212 2.65 2.93 -13.79
CA ASP A 212 1.20 3.02 -14.02
C ASP A 212 0.61 1.69 -14.54
N ILE A 213 1.38 0.59 -14.45
CA ILE A 213 0.93 -0.75 -14.84
C ILE A 213 0.55 -1.50 -13.56
N TRP A 214 -0.69 -1.95 -13.51
CA TRP A 214 -1.19 -2.71 -12.37
C TRP A 214 -0.53 -4.09 -12.27
N SER A 215 -0.34 -4.54 -11.03
CA SER A 215 0.14 -5.86 -10.65
C SER A 215 -0.53 -6.22 -9.32
N PRO A 216 -0.98 -7.47 -9.11
CA PRO A 216 -1.79 -7.86 -7.94
C PRO A 216 -1.07 -7.63 -6.62
N ALA A 217 0.24 -7.88 -6.57
CA ALA A 217 1.07 -7.66 -5.38
C ALA A 217 2.11 -6.54 -5.58
N GLY A 218 2.33 -6.11 -6.82
CA GLY A 218 3.46 -5.27 -7.21
C GLY A 218 4.57 -6.07 -7.92
N PHE A 219 5.14 -5.49 -8.98
CA PHE A 219 6.15 -6.16 -9.79
C PHE A 219 7.45 -6.43 -9.03
N ASN A 220 7.78 -5.62 -8.03
CA ASN A 220 8.91 -5.84 -7.13
C ASN A 220 8.76 -7.17 -6.37
N TYR A 221 7.61 -7.42 -5.75
CA TYR A 221 7.34 -8.68 -5.05
C TYR A 221 7.29 -9.88 -6.00
N MET A 222 6.59 -9.74 -7.14
CA MET A 222 6.40 -10.83 -8.10
C MET A 222 7.73 -11.25 -8.75
N TYR A 223 8.44 -10.30 -9.39
CA TYR A 223 9.71 -10.63 -10.04
C TYR A 223 10.82 -10.89 -9.04
N GLY A 224 10.80 -10.24 -7.88
CA GLY A 224 11.69 -10.58 -6.77
C GLY A 224 11.59 -12.05 -6.40
N THR A 225 10.37 -12.53 -6.20
CA THR A 225 10.13 -13.95 -5.89
C THR A 225 10.58 -14.85 -7.02
N ILE A 226 10.15 -14.60 -8.26
CA ILE A 226 10.50 -15.45 -9.41
C ILE A 226 12.02 -15.59 -9.53
N LEU A 227 12.74 -14.47 -9.48
CA LEU A 227 14.19 -14.47 -9.66
C LEU A 227 14.91 -15.14 -8.48
N VAL A 228 14.56 -14.80 -7.24
CA VAL A 228 15.24 -15.34 -6.06
C VAL A 228 14.94 -16.84 -5.88
N LYS A 229 13.67 -17.26 -6.02
CA LYS A 229 13.26 -18.66 -5.97
C LYS A 229 14.01 -19.50 -7.01
N GLU A 230 14.02 -19.07 -8.26
CA GLU A 230 14.71 -19.80 -9.33
C GLU A 230 16.24 -19.75 -9.22
N ILE A 231 16.84 -18.70 -8.64
CA ILE A 231 18.28 -18.70 -8.34
C ILE A 231 18.60 -19.75 -7.27
N VAL A 232 17.81 -19.80 -6.19
CA VAL A 232 18.03 -20.75 -5.09
C VAL A 232 17.80 -22.18 -5.55
N ASP A 233 16.72 -22.45 -6.28
CA ASP A 233 16.37 -23.79 -6.75
C ASP A 233 17.41 -24.36 -7.72
N ASN A 234 17.97 -23.52 -8.61
CA ASN A 234 18.91 -23.97 -9.64
C ASN A 234 20.39 -23.89 -9.23
N TYR A 235 20.76 -22.98 -8.31
CA TYR A 235 22.16 -22.69 -7.97
C TYR A 235 22.47 -22.71 -6.46
N GLY A 236 21.44 -22.78 -5.61
CA GLY A 236 21.56 -22.85 -4.15
C GLY A 236 21.76 -21.51 -3.46
N GLU A 237 21.47 -21.47 -2.15
CA GLU A 237 21.62 -20.29 -1.28
C GLU A 237 23.04 -19.69 -1.32
N GLY A 238 24.07 -20.54 -1.46
CA GLY A 238 25.46 -20.10 -1.56
C GLY A 238 25.75 -19.24 -2.80
N ALA A 239 25.06 -19.48 -3.92
CA ALA A 239 25.16 -18.65 -5.11
C ALA A 239 24.42 -17.33 -4.91
N LEU A 240 23.21 -17.36 -4.34
CA LEU A 240 22.45 -16.15 -4.00
C LEU A 240 23.27 -15.19 -3.12
N ARG A 241 23.89 -15.70 -2.05
CA ARG A 241 24.75 -14.91 -1.16
C ARG A 241 25.95 -14.28 -1.88
N GLN A 242 26.53 -14.99 -2.86
CA GLN A 242 27.64 -14.46 -3.66
C GLN A 242 27.18 -13.37 -4.64
N ILE A 243 25.98 -13.50 -5.22
CA ILE A 243 25.38 -12.48 -6.09
C ILE A 243 25.12 -11.19 -5.28
N ILE A 244 24.46 -11.31 -4.12
CA ILE A 244 24.24 -10.19 -3.18
C ILE A 244 25.56 -9.49 -2.85
N ARG A 245 26.58 -10.27 -2.47
CA ARG A 245 27.90 -9.74 -2.13
C ARG A 245 28.54 -9.00 -3.31
N ALA A 246 28.40 -9.51 -4.53
CA ALA A 246 28.95 -8.87 -5.71
C ALA A 246 28.29 -7.51 -5.97
N LEU A 247 26.95 -7.44 -5.90
CA LEU A 247 26.19 -6.20 -6.03
C LEU A 247 26.60 -5.15 -5.00
N ASN A 248 26.73 -5.57 -3.73
CA ASN A 248 27.08 -4.67 -2.63
C ASN A 248 28.55 -4.19 -2.65
N THR A 249 29.40 -4.79 -3.47
CA THR A 249 30.84 -4.44 -3.58
C THR A 249 31.11 -3.44 -4.71
N ASN A 250 30.18 -3.27 -5.65
CA ASN A 250 30.34 -2.35 -6.78
C ASN A 250 28.99 -1.74 -7.17
N VAL A 251 28.81 -0.45 -6.86
CA VAL A 251 27.59 0.32 -7.17
C VAL A 251 27.25 0.40 -8.66
N PHE A 252 28.17 0.07 -9.57
CA PHE A 252 27.93 0.04 -11.01
C PHE A 252 27.51 -1.33 -11.53
N LEU A 253 27.71 -2.40 -10.76
CA LEU A 253 27.34 -3.76 -11.16
C LEU A 253 25.81 -3.93 -11.14
N ASN A 254 25.28 -4.72 -12.07
CA ASN A 254 23.86 -5.05 -12.14
C ASN A 254 23.59 -6.54 -11.85
N LEU A 255 22.31 -6.89 -11.65
CA LEU A 255 21.93 -8.26 -11.30
C LEU A 255 22.36 -9.30 -12.35
N ASP A 256 22.17 -8.99 -13.63
CA ASP A 256 22.52 -9.89 -14.74
C ASP A 256 24.03 -10.13 -14.84
N GLU A 257 24.84 -9.11 -14.61
CA GLU A 257 26.29 -9.22 -14.55
C GLU A 257 26.75 -10.01 -13.32
N ALA A 258 26.22 -9.69 -12.14
CA ALA A 258 26.51 -10.40 -10.91
C ALA A 258 26.13 -11.89 -11.01
N PHE A 259 24.97 -12.18 -11.58
CA PHE A 259 24.51 -13.54 -11.86
C PHE A 259 25.48 -14.28 -12.80
N TYR A 260 25.90 -13.65 -13.90
CA TYR A 260 26.85 -14.25 -14.83
C TYR A 260 28.20 -14.53 -14.16
N TRP A 261 28.70 -13.60 -13.33
CA TRP A 261 30.00 -13.76 -12.65
C TRP A 261 30.00 -14.91 -11.66
N VAL A 262 28.89 -15.12 -10.95
CA VAL A 262 28.78 -16.17 -9.92
C VAL A 262 28.46 -17.53 -10.53
N THR A 263 27.53 -17.57 -11.50
CA THR A 263 27.01 -18.84 -12.03
C THR A 263 27.68 -19.29 -13.33
N GLY A 264 28.29 -18.37 -14.08
CA GLY A 264 28.79 -18.60 -15.44
C GLY A 264 27.69 -18.67 -16.50
N ASN A 265 26.42 -18.50 -16.15
CA ASN A 265 25.27 -18.64 -17.05
C ASN A 265 24.74 -17.30 -17.54
N SER A 266 24.24 -17.28 -18.78
CA SER A 266 23.63 -16.07 -19.36
C SER A 266 22.29 -15.76 -18.70
N TRP A 267 22.10 -14.50 -18.27
CA TRP A 267 20.84 -14.01 -17.70
C TRP A 267 19.64 -14.23 -18.62
N ASN A 268 19.76 -13.88 -19.90
CA ASN A 268 18.69 -14.09 -20.87
C ASN A 268 18.34 -15.57 -21.04
N ARG A 269 19.35 -16.45 -20.98
CA ARG A 269 19.10 -17.89 -21.04
C ARG A 269 18.38 -18.39 -19.79
N PHE A 270 18.77 -17.91 -18.61
CA PHE A 270 18.11 -18.18 -17.35
C PHE A 270 16.62 -17.80 -17.39
N LEU A 271 16.28 -16.60 -17.85
CA LEU A 271 14.88 -16.17 -18.00
C LEU A 271 14.09 -17.03 -19.00
N ILE A 272 14.71 -17.42 -20.11
CA ILE A 272 14.10 -18.35 -21.08
C ILE A 272 13.83 -19.71 -20.43
N ASP A 273 14.78 -20.22 -19.66
CA ASP A 273 14.66 -21.53 -19.02
C ASP A 273 13.56 -21.54 -17.96
N ILE A 274 13.35 -20.45 -17.21
CA ILE A 274 12.18 -20.27 -16.32
C ILE A 274 10.89 -20.41 -17.14
N LYS A 275 10.73 -19.63 -18.22
CA LYS A 275 9.52 -19.70 -19.05
C LYS A 275 9.28 -21.11 -19.61
N GLN A 276 10.35 -21.79 -20.05
CA GLN A 276 10.25 -23.15 -20.59
C GLN A 276 9.87 -24.19 -19.53
N LYS A 277 10.31 -24.01 -18.26
CA LYS A 277 9.88 -24.85 -17.13
C LYS A 277 8.37 -24.75 -16.95
N TYR A 278 7.84 -23.53 -16.81
CA TYR A 278 6.40 -23.29 -16.60
C TYR A 278 5.52 -23.67 -17.79
N LEU A 279 6.02 -23.55 -19.03
CA LEU A 279 5.30 -24.05 -20.21
C LEU A 279 5.12 -25.57 -20.19
N LYS A 280 6.10 -26.33 -19.69
CA LYS A 280 5.98 -27.79 -19.55
C LYS A 280 5.00 -28.17 -18.45
N GLU A 281 5.03 -27.46 -17.33
CA GLU A 281 4.04 -27.64 -16.25
C GLU A 281 2.62 -27.34 -16.75
N TYR A 282 2.46 -26.28 -17.56
CA TYR A 282 1.20 -25.99 -18.23
C TYR A 282 0.72 -27.12 -19.14
N ASP A 283 1.60 -27.70 -19.96
CA ASP A 283 1.22 -28.83 -20.83
C ASP A 283 0.69 -30.02 -20.01
N GLN A 284 1.27 -30.30 -18.84
CA GLN A 284 0.81 -31.34 -17.92
C GLN A 284 -0.57 -31.02 -17.30
N LEU A 285 -0.77 -29.78 -16.86
CA LEU A 285 -2.06 -29.33 -16.30
C LEU A 285 -3.16 -29.33 -17.37
N LYS A 286 -2.83 -28.99 -18.62
CA LYS A 286 -3.75 -29.06 -19.74
C LYS A 286 -4.21 -30.50 -20.01
N GLU A 287 -3.35 -31.50 -19.84
CA GLU A 287 -3.73 -32.92 -19.94
C GLU A 287 -4.74 -33.34 -18.84
N LYS A 288 -4.71 -32.67 -17.67
CA LYS A 288 -5.70 -32.81 -16.60
C LYS A 288 -7.00 -32.02 -16.84
N GLY A 289 -7.10 -31.28 -17.94
CA GLY A 289 -8.31 -30.58 -18.37
C GLY A 289 -8.36 -29.09 -18.03
N TYR A 290 -7.32 -28.52 -17.42
CA TYR A 290 -7.23 -27.08 -17.16
C TYR A 290 -7.21 -26.28 -18.46
N LYS A 291 -7.80 -25.07 -18.44
CA LYS A 291 -7.90 -24.19 -19.60
C LYS A 291 -7.41 -22.78 -19.29
N LEU A 292 -6.79 -22.16 -20.29
CA LEU A 292 -6.50 -20.72 -20.33
C LEU A 292 -7.61 -19.91 -20.99
N SER A 293 -8.50 -20.57 -21.75
CA SER A 293 -9.60 -19.92 -22.46
C SER A 293 -10.84 -19.81 -21.57
N TRP A 294 -11.44 -18.64 -21.56
CA TRP A 294 -12.66 -18.31 -20.83
C TRP A 294 -13.47 -17.26 -21.62
N LEU A 295 -14.69 -16.96 -21.17
CA LEU A 295 -15.58 -16.01 -21.82
C LEU A 295 -15.46 -14.63 -21.15
N LYS A 296 -14.93 -13.63 -21.84
CA LYS A 296 -14.95 -12.23 -21.39
C LYS A 296 -16.28 -11.58 -21.79
N ILE A 297 -16.99 -10.98 -20.84
CA ILE A 297 -18.34 -10.42 -21.09
C ILE A 297 -18.39 -8.89 -21.07
N ASP A 298 -17.36 -8.23 -20.55
CA ASP A 298 -17.18 -6.78 -20.53
C ASP A 298 -15.68 -6.42 -20.60
N ASP A 299 -15.30 -5.17 -20.33
CA ASP A 299 -13.90 -4.69 -20.36
C ASP A 299 -13.26 -4.63 -18.96
N THR A 300 -13.76 -5.40 -17.99
CA THR A 300 -13.16 -5.47 -16.65
C THR A 300 -11.70 -5.91 -16.68
N TYR A 301 -10.90 -5.42 -15.73
CA TYR A 301 -9.47 -5.70 -15.56
C TYR A 301 -9.00 -5.30 -14.13
N GLN A 302 -7.68 -5.36 -13.86
CA GLN A 302 -7.06 -5.00 -12.56
C GLN A 302 -7.70 -5.72 -11.36
N ASP A 303 -8.04 -4.96 -10.33
CA ASP A 303 -8.61 -5.33 -9.04
C ASP A 303 -10.14 -5.42 -9.05
N THR A 304 -10.77 -5.65 -10.21
CA THR A 304 -12.21 -5.97 -10.29
C THR A 304 -12.54 -7.11 -9.31
N GLY A 305 -13.60 -6.95 -8.51
CA GLY A 305 -13.82 -7.80 -7.33
C GLY A 305 -15.22 -7.70 -6.72
N ASN A 306 -15.40 -8.38 -5.58
CA ASN A 306 -16.58 -8.30 -4.71
C ASN A 306 -17.92 -8.43 -5.45
N LEU A 307 -18.13 -9.55 -6.14
CA LEU A 307 -19.39 -9.81 -6.84
C LEU A 307 -20.48 -10.16 -5.84
N LYS A 308 -21.68 -9.57 -6.00
CA LYS A 308 -22.86 -9.81 -5.15
C LYS A 308 -24.15 -9.81 -5.98
N THR A 309 -25.27 -10.20 -5.37
CA THR A 309 -26.61 -10.10 -5.99
C THR A 309 -27.71 -9.93 -4.95
N ASP A 310 -28.76 -9.19 -5.32
CA ASP A 310 -30.03 -9.10 -4.58
C ASP A 310 -31.05 -10.14 -5.09
N GLY A 311 -30.63 -11.09 -5.92
CA GLY A 311 -31.48 -12.09 -6.59
C GLY A 311 -32.13 -11.59 -7.88
N VAL A 312 -31.96 -10.32 -8.24
CA VAL A 312 -32.49 -9.72 -9.48
C VAL A 312 -31.38 -9.16 -10.36
N SER A 313 -30.46 -8.42 -9.75
CA SER A 313 -29.37 -7.69 -10.39
C SER A 313 -28.02 -8.24 -9.96
N LEU A 314 -27.02 -8.11 -10.84
CA LEU A 314 -25.62 -8.39 -10.51
C LEU A 314 -24.94 -7.11 -10.03
N TYR A 315 -24.18 -7.23 -8.94
CA TYR A 315 -23.37 -6.16 -8.40
C TYR A 315 -21.88 -6.56 -8.43
N GLY A 316 -21.00 -5.58 -8.58
CA GLY A 316 -19.56 -5.79 -8.47
C GLY A 316 -18.79 -4.50 -8.28
N TYR A 317 -17.62 -4.57 -7.64
CA TYR A 317 -16.62 -3.52 -7.74
C TYR A 317 -15.90 -3.67 -9.08
N LEU A 318 -16.24 -2.84 -10.05
CA LEU A 318 -15.74 -2.97 -11.42
C LEU A 318 -14.70 -1.90 -11.72
N VAL A 319 -13.62 -2.34 -12.38
CA VAL A 319 -12.61 -1.46 -12.95
C VAL A 319 -12.65 -1.64 -14.46
N MET A 320 -13.03 -0.59 -15.17
CA MET A 320 -13.17 -0.58 -16.63
C MET A 320 -12.49 0.66 -17.24
N PRO A 321 -11.96 0.58 -18.47
CA PRO A 321 -11.30 1.71 -19.12
C PRO A 321 -12.24 2.92 -19.27
N ASP A 322 -11.71 4.11 -19.00
CA ASP A 322 -12.40 5.40 -19.04
C ASP A 322 -13.66 5.50 -18.16
N GLN A 323 -13.79 4.61 -17.17
CA GLN A 323 -14.90 4.60 -16.21
C GLN A 323 -14.39 4.83 -14.77
N ALA A 324 -15.26 5.35 -13.91
CA ALA A 324 -14.93 5.54 -12.50
C ALA A 324 -14.99 4.21 -11.74
N LYS A 325 -13.95 3.92 -10.94
CA LYS A 325 -13.92 2.73 -10.09
C LYS A 325 -15.00 2.83 -9.00
N GLY A 326 -15.72 1.73 -8.75
CA GLY A 326 -16.77 1.71 -7.73
C GLY A 326 -17.74 0.54 -7.88
N ILE A 327 -18.86 0.62 -7.18
CA ILE A 327 -19.95 -0.36 -7.19
C ILE A 327 -20.82 -0.14 -8.43
N TYR A 328 -20.93 -1.17 -9.25
CA TYR A 328 -21.84 -1.23 -10.38
C TYR A 328 -23.00 -2.18 -10.10
N LYS A 329 -24.21 -1.81 -10.54
CA LYS A 329 -25.42 -2.65 -10.59
C LYS A 329 -25.82 -2.80 -12.05
N ASP A 330 -25.75 -4.00 -12.61
CA ASP A 330 -26.06 -4.27 -14.04
C ASP A 330 -25.38 -3.29 -15.02
N ASN A 331 -24.10 -2.98 -14.77
CA ASN A 331 -23.27 -2.00 -15.50
C ASN A 331 -23.62 -0.51 -15.28
N GLU A 332 -24.51 -0.17 -14.35
CA GLU A 332 -24.74 1.19 -13.88
C GLU A 332 -23.93 1.47 -12.60
N LEU A 333 -23.08 2.49 -12.62
CA LEU A 333 -22.32 2.92 -11.44
C LEU A 333 -23.26 3.53 -10.40
N ILE A 334 -23.39 2.89 -9.24
CA ILE A 334 -24.26 3.36 -8.16
C ILE A 334 -23.48 4.01 -7.00
N LYS A 335 -22.19 3.68 -6.82
CA LYS A 335 -21.36 4.28 -5.77
C LYS A 335 -19.88 4.30 -6.16
N LYS A 336 -19.22 5.46 -6.09
CA LYS A 336 -17.81 5.65 -6.46
C LYS A 336 -16.86 5.31 -5.31
N GLY A 337 -15.68 4.77 -5.65
CA GLY A 337 -14.57 4.62 -4.69
C GLY A 337 -14.81 3.66 -3.53
N VAL A 338 -15.88 2.87 -3.58
CA VAL A 338 -16.21 1.84 -2.60
C VAL A 338 -15.99 0.48 -3.23
N SER A 339 -15.11 -0.33 -2.65
CA SER A 339 -14.72 -1.65 -3.14
C SER A 339 -15.27 -2.82 -2.31
N SER A 340 -15.49 -2.62 -1.01
CA SER A 340 -16.04 -3.63 -0.10
C SER A 340 -17.49 -3.31 0.24
N PHE A 341 -18.41 -4.17 -0.17
CA PHE A 341 -19.84 -4.01 0.04
C PHE A 341 -20.60 -5.34 0.06
N ASP A 342 -21.83 -5.32 0.56
CA ASP A 342 -22.78 -6.43 0.48
C ASP A 342 -24.20 -5.89 0.18
N VAL A 343 -25.07 -6.74 -0.36
CA VAL A 343 -26.44 -6.36 -0.75
C VAL A 343 -27.44 -7.44 -0.33
N ASN A 344 -28.60 -7.04 0.19
CA ASN A 344 -29.68 -7.97 0.54
C ASN A 344 -30.77 -8.06 -0.54
N ALA A 345 -31.79 -8.88 -0.33
CA ALA A 345 -32.89 -9.08 -1.27
C ALA A 345 -33.80 -7.85 -1.45
N ARG A 346 -33.68 -6.83 -0.58
CA ARG A 346 -34.38 -5.54 -0.70
C ARG A 346 -33.58 -4.50 -1.48
N SER A 347 -32.42 -4.88 -2.02
CA SER A 347 -31.43 -3.97 -2.59
C SER A 347 -30.88 -2.93 -1.61
N ASP A 348 -30.93 -3.20 -0.30
CA ASP A 348 -30.22 -2.39 0.71
C ASP A 348 -28.71 -2.71 0.62
N LEU A 349 -27.87 -1.71 0.85
CA LEU A 349 -26.42 -1.80 0.70
C LEU A 349 -25.72 -1.72 2.07
N LEU A 350 -24.75 -2.61 2.29
CA LEU A 350 -23.71 -2.44 3.31
C LEU A 350 -22.40 -2.12 2.62
N TYR A 351 -21.60 -1.23 3.19
CA TYR A 351 -20.27 -0.98 2.65
C TYR A 351 -19.31 -0.39 3.68
N LEU A 352 -18.02 -0.59 3.42
CA LEU A 352 -16.95 -0.12 4.26
C LEU A 352 -16.33 1.15 3.68
N VAL A 353 -16.09 2.14 4.54
CA VAL A 353 -15.34 3.35 4.20
C VAL A 353 -14.21 3.55 5.20
N THR A 354 -13.00 3.79 4.71
CA THR A 354 -11.87 4.19 5.56
C THR A 354 -11.84 5.70 5.74
N THR A 355 -11.74 6.14 6.98
CA THR A 355 -11.56 7.54 7.36
C THR A 355 -10.18 7.76 7.97
N TYR A 356 -9.67 8.99 7.91
CA TYR A 356 -8.40 9.38 8.51
C TYR A 356 -8.61 10.59 9.42
N ASN A 357 -8.31 10.44 10.71
CA ASN A 357 -8.44 11.52 11.68
C ASN A 357 -7.40 11.39 12.79
N MET A 358 -6.69 12.48 13.09
CA MET A 358 -5.68 12.55 14.16
C MET A 358 -4.62 11.43 14.11
N GLY A 359 -4.21 11.00 12.91
CA GLY A 359 -3.22 9.94 12.72
C GLY A 359 -3.80 8.52 12.62
N TYR A 360 -5.11 8.34 12.81
CA TYR A 360 -5.75 7.03 12.78
C TYR A 360 -6.47 6.77 11.47
N TYR A 361 -6.17 5.64 10.83
CA TYR A 361 -6.97 5.11 9.72
C TYR A 361 -8.01 4.14 10.27
N THR A 362 -9.29 4.52 10.21
CA THR A 362 -10.38 3.74 10.79
C THR A 362 -11.40 3.33 9.75
N ASN A 363 -11.66 2.03 9.67
CA ASN A 363 -12.70 1.45 8.82
C ASN A 363 -14.07 1.59 9.47
N LYS A 364 -15.06 2.05 8.72
CA LYS A 364 -16.41 2.33 9.21
C LYS A 364 -17.45 1.63 8.33
N LEU A 365 -18.33 0.85 8.94
CA LEU A 365 -19.38 0.11 8.25
C LEU A 365 -20.65 0.94 8.18
N TYR A 366 -21.13 1.18 6.97
CA TYR A 366 -22.37 1.90 6.70
C TYR A 366 -23.44 0.98 6.14
N TYR A 367 -24.69 1.23 6.54
CA TYR A 367 -25.90 0.64 5.99
C TYR A 367 -26.69 1.73 5.27
N ASP A 368 -27.11 1.47 4.04
CA ASP A 368 -27.82 2.41 3.17
C ASP A 368 -29.05 1.70 2.56
N CYS A 369 -30.22 2.29 2.76
CA CYS A 369 -31.49 1.78 2.25
C CYS A 369 -32.30 2.87 1.56
N ASP A 370 -33.21 2.49 0.66
CA ASP A 370 -34.20 3.39 0.06
C ASP A 370 -35.34 3.70 1.06
N CYS A 371 -34.96 4.30 2.19
CA CYS A 371 -35.76 4.47 3.39
C CYS A 371 -35.60 5.91 3.92
N LEU A 372 -36.60 6.39 4.69
CA LEU A 372 -36.62 7.78 5.20
C LEU A 372 -35.42 8.17 6.09
N ASN A 373 -34.78 7.20 6.74
CA ASN A 373 -33.65 7.43 7.63
C ASN A 373 -32.31 7.50 6.90
N GLY A 374 -32.25 7.07 5.63
CA GLY A 374 -31.06 7.09 4.79
C GLY A 374 -29.88 6.28 5.32
N GLU A 375 -28.70 6.60 4.78
CA GLU A 375 -27.39 6.08 5.16
C GLU A 375 -27.10 6.21 6.67
N ARG A 376 -26.57 5.14 7.27
CA ARG A 376 -26.32 5.05 8.71
C ARG A 376 -25.02 4.31 9.03
N LEU A 377 -24.22 4.87 9.94
CA LEU A 377 -23.09 4.19 10.56
C LEU A 377 -23.56 3.06 11.50
N ILE A 378 -23.04 1.85 11.30
CA ILE A 378 -23.31 0.66 12.11
C ILE A 378 -22.26 0.52 13.21
N ASP A 379 -20.97 0.42 12.84
CA ASP A 379 -19.86 0.34 13.78
C ASP A 379 -18.54 0.78 13.09
N GLU A 380 -17.48 0.89 13.89
CA GLU A 380 -16.12 1.27 13.49
C GLU A 380 -15.14 0.12 13.75
N ARG A 381 -13.95 0.20 13.13
CA ARG A 381 -12.93 -0.85 13.11
C ARG A 381 -13.41 -2.19 12.57
N VAL A 382 -14.30 -2.13 11.58
CA VAL A 382 -14.86 -3.31 10.90
C VAL A 382 -13.88 -3.84 9.85
N LYS A 383 -13.76 -5.17 9.75
CA LYS A 383 -12.93 -5.86 8.76
C LYS A 383 -13.76 -6.58 7.70
N ALA A 384 -14.50 -7.61 8.11
CA ALA A 384 -15.42 -8.36 7.26
C ALA A 384 -16.86 -8.15 7.73
N PHE A 385 -17.83 -8.23 6.81
CA PHE A 385 -19.24 -8.07 7.13
C PHE A 385 -20.11 -8.73 6.06
N GLY A 386 -21.37 -8.96 6.40
CA GLY A 386 -22.39 -9.41 5.48
C GLY A 386 -23.79 -9.38 6.09
N PHE A 387 -24.79 -9.38 5.22
CA PHE A 387 -26.18 -9.53 5.62
C PHE A 387 -26.47 -10.95 6.13
N VAL A 388 -27.39 -11.03 7.09
CA VAL A 388 -27.95 -12.29 7.59
C VAL A 388 -29.47 -12.20 7.40
N GLY A 389 -29.92 -12.61 6.21
CA GLY A 389 -31.24 -12.22 5.69
C GLY A 389 -31.39 -10.69 5.57
N ASP A 390 -32.62 -10.20 5.62
CA ASP A 390 -32.88 -8.77 5.35
C ASP A 390 -32.77 -7.86 6.58
N ASP A 391 -32.74 -8.41 7.79
CA ASP A 391 -32.94 -7.62 9.03
C ASP A 391 -31.79 -7.68 10.01
N LYS A 392 -30.72 -8.41 9.70
CA LYS A 392 -29.56 -8.56 10.55
C LYS A 392 -28.28 -8.39 9.75
N ILE A 393 -27.24 -7.92 10.42
CA ILE A 393 -25.90 -7.73 9.86
C ILE A 393 -24.94 -8.46 10.77
N ALA A 394 -24.09 -9.31 10.22
CA ALA A 394 -22.96 -9.89 10.93
C ALA A 394 -21.68 -9.19 10.49
N TYR A 395 -20.80 -8.85 11.43
CA TYR A 395 -19.54 -8.18 11.12
C TYR A 395 -18.43 -8.52 12.12
N SER A 396 -17.21 -8.53 11.61
CA SER A 396 -15.98 -8.70 12.37
C SER A 396 -15.40 -7.34 12.76
N LYS A 397 -14.96 -7.21 14.01
CA LYS A 397 -14.38 -5.99 14.57
C LYS A 397 -12.98 -6.23 15.09
N LEU A 398 -12.07 -5.30 14.81
CA LEU A 398 -10.70 -5.28 15.33
C LEU A 398 -10.58 -4.57 16.68
N ASP A 399 -9.72 -5.10 17.53
CA ASP A 399 -9.18 -4.41 18.71
C ASP A 399 -7.78 -4.96 19.03
N LYS A 400 -6.75 -4.09 19.02
CA LYS A 400 -5.38 -4.44 19.42
C LYS A 400 -4.82 -5.70 18.73
N GLY A 401 -5.14 -5.88 17.45
CA GLY A 401 -4.71 -7.04 16.65
C GLY A 401 -5.54 -8.32 16.82
N LEU A 402 -6.60 -8.27 17.61
CA LEU A 402 -7.56 -9.37 17.80
C LEU A 402 -8.84 -9.08 17.01
N THR A 403 -9.55 -10.13 16.62
CA THR A 403 -10.87 -9.98 15.97
C THR A 403 -11.98 -10.60 16.82
N ALA A 404 -13.18 -10.06 16.70
CA ALA A 404 -14.41 -10.57 17.31
C ALA A 404 -15.57 -10.52 16.32
N LEU A 405 -16.59 -11.37 16.50
CA LEU A 405 -17.78 -11.40 15.63
C LEU A 405 -18.99 -10.82 16.35
N TYR A 406 -19.71 -9.92 15.69
CA TYR A 406 -20.91 -9.26 16.19
C TYR A 406 -22.11 -9.50 15.26
N LEU A 407 -23.29 -9.42 15.84
CA LEU A 407 -24.58 -9.41 15.16
C LEU A 407 -25.32 -8.13 15.52
N TYR A 408 -25.78 -7.41 14.51
CA TYR A 408 -26.56 -6.20 14.64
C TYR A 408 -27.95 -6.40 14.05
N ASP A 409 -28.98 -6.08 14.82
CA ASP A 409 -30.38 -6.20 14.39
C ASP A 409 -30.89 -4.82 13.91
N LEU A 410 -31.27 -4.74 12.63
CA LEU A 410 -31.72 -3.50 11.96
C LEU A 410 -33.07 -2.99 12.49
N ARG A 411 -33.88 -3.85 13.11
CA ARG A 411 -35.22 -3.49 13.60
C ARG A 411 -35.16 -2.88 15.00
N THR A 412 -34.30 -3.42 15.85
CA THR A 412 -34.17 -3.05 17.26
C THR A 412 -33.01 -2.10 17.53
N ASN A 413 -32.02 -2.06 16.63
CA ASN A 413 -30.73 -1.39 16.80
C ASN A 413 -29.88 -1.98 17.94
N GLU A 414 -30.14 -3.24 18.31
CA GLU A 414 -29.36 -3.95 19.31
C GLU A 414 -28.16 -4.63 18.66
N THR A 415 -27.02 -4.58 19.34
CA THR A 415 -25.79 -5.27 18.96
C THR A 415 -25.49 -6.37 19.96
N LYS A 416 -25.23 -7.58 19.47
CA LYS A 416 -24.85 -8.75 20.26
C LYS A 416 -23.49 -9.26 19.79
N LYS A 417 -22.54 -9.38 20.71
CA LYS A 417 -21.27 -10.08 20.47
C LYS A 417 -21.55 -11.59 20.40
N LEU A 418 -21.15 -12.23 19.30
CA LEU A 418 -21.32 -13.67 19.06
C LEU A 418 -20.05 -14.46 19.41
N ILE A 419 -18.90 -13.95 18.98
CA ILE A 419 -17.58 -14.54 19.25
C ILE A 419 -16.73 -13.44 19.90
N ASP A 420 -16.03 -13.76 20.98
CA ASP A 420 -15.20 -12.78 21.69
C ASP A 420 -13.95 -12.39 20.91
N TYR A 421 -13.08 -11.55 21.48
CA TYR A 421 -11.80 -11.23 20.87
C TYR A 421 -10.83 -12.40 20.96
N GLY A 422 -10.18 -12.75 19.85
CA GLY A 422 -9.20 -13.83 19.79
C GLY A 422 -8.32 -13.78 18.54
N LYS A 423 -7.44 -14.79 18.41
CA LYS A 423 -6.46 -14.91 17.33
C LYS A 423 -7.05 -15.69 16.15
N TYR A 424 -7.88 -15.00 15.39
CA TYR A 424 -8.47 -15.49 14.14
C TYR A 424 -8.73 -14.31 13.21
N VAL A 425 -8.92 -14.60 11.92
CA VAL A 425 -9.29 -13.60 10.92
C VAL A 425 -10.53 -14.07 10.19
N PHE A 426 -11.56 -13.23 10.14
CA PHE A 426 -12.75 -13.48 9.34
C PHE A 426 -12.52 -12.87 7.95
N ASN A 427 -12.62 -13.68 6.91
CA ASN A 427 -12.42 -13.26 5.51
C ASN A 427 -13.76 -12.89 4.85
N ASP A 428 -14.77 -13.74 4.99
CA ASP A 428 -16.07 -13.60 4.35
C ASP A 428 -17.18 -13.92 5.35
N ILE A 429 -18.31 -13.22 5.27
CA ILE A 429 -19.50 -13.47 6.11
C ILE A 429 -20.74 -13.42 5.22
N VAL A 430 -21.56 -14.46 5.28
CA VAL A 430 -22.84 -14.58 4.56
C VAL A 430 -23.86 -15.28 5.45
N GLY A 431 -25.15 -14.99 5.33
CA GLY A 431 -26.14 -15.64 6.19
C GLY A 431 -27.55 -15.68 5.66
N GLU A 432 -28.28 -16.73 6.02
CA GLU A 432 -29.70 -16.91 5.75
C GLU A 432 -30.43 -17.25 7.05
N GLU A 433 -31.53 -16.54 7.32
CA GLU A 433 -32.44 -16.75 8.45
C GLU A 433 -31.75 -16.81 9.83
N ASP A 434 -31.45 -18.02 10.30
CA ASP A 434 -30.92 -18.35 11.62
C ASP A 434 -29.49 -18.94 11.57
N ILE A 435 -28.84 -19.00 10.40
CA ILE A 435 -27.48 -19.51 10.25
C ILE A 435 -26.60 -18.46 9.56
N ILE A 436 -25.44 -18.20 10.17
CA ILE A 436 -24.37 -17.39 9.59
C ILE A 436 -23.28 -18.35 9.14
N TYR A 437 -22.84 -18.26 7.90
CA TYR A 437 -21.63 -18.92 7.43
C TYR A 437 -20.52 -17.88 7.27
N PHE A 438 -19.30 -18.27 7.59
CA PHE A 438 -18.15 -17.39 7.43
C PHE A 438 -16.90 -18.20 7.10
N SER A 439 -16.04 -17.63 6.25
CA SER A 439 -14.68 -18.12 6.06
C SER A 439 -13.83 -17.46 7.12
N ALA A 440 -13.09 -18.25 7.90
CA ALA A 440 -12.16 -17.73 8.87
C ALA A 440 -10.87 -18.52 8.89
N ASN A 441 -9.76 -17.80 9.05
CA ASN A 441 -8.50 -18.41 9.42
C ASN A 441 -8.43 -18.57 10.93
N TYR A 442 -8.42 -19.82 11.39
CA TYR A 442 -8.35 -20.20 12.78
C TYR A 442 -7.36 -21.35 12.93
N LYS A 443 -6.36 -21.19 13.82
CA LYS A 443 -5.26 -22.16 14.01
C LYS A 443 -4.49 -22.44 12.72
N ASN A 444 -4.18 -21.38 11.96
CA ASN A 444 -3.42 -21.41 10.70
C ASN A 444 -4.10 -22.18 9.55
N GLN A 445 -5.39 -22.44 9.64
CA GLN A 445 -6.18 -23.03 8.58
C GLN A 445 -7.38 -22.15 8.29
N THR A 446 -7.62 -21.90 7.00
CA THR A 446 -8.81 -21.20 6.52
C THR A 446 -9.87 -22.25 6.22
N ASP A 447 -10.97 -22.19 6.95
CA ASP A 447 -12.11 -23.08 6.76
C ASP A 447 -13.42 -22.28 6.72
N ILE A 448 -14.47 -22.92 6.20
CA ILE A 448 -15.85 -22.48 6.34
C ILE A 448 -16.38 -22.93 7.69
N PHE A 449 -16.94 -22.00 8.45
CA PHE A 449 -17.65 -22.24 9.69
C PHE A 449 -19.11 -21.83 9.57
N SER A 450 -19.95 -22.36 10.45
CA SER A 450 -21.32 -21.90 10.63
C SER A 450 -21.61 -21.58 12.09
N TYR A 451 -22.36 -20.49 12.33
CA TYR A 451 -22.91 -20.12 13.62
C TYR A 451 -24.44 -20.25 13.56
N ASP A 452 -24.99 -21.11 14.41
CA ASP A 452 -26.44 -21.28 14.56
C ASP A 452 -26.97 -20.30 15.62
N LEU A 453 -27.78 -19.33 15.19
CA LEU A 453 -28.35 -18.29 16.05
C LEU A 453 -29.32 -18.83 17.11
N SER A 454 -29.94 -19.99 16.86
CA SER A 454 -30.90 -20.60 17.77
C SER A 454 -30.23 -21.37 18.91
N SER A 455 -29.18 -22.13 18.58
CA SER A 455 -28.45 -22.94 19.56
C SER A 455 -27.21 -22.25 20.12
N GLU A 456 -26.78 -21.14 19.52
CA GLU A 456 -25.56 -20.38 19.85
C GLU A 456 -24.31 -21.26 19.79
N LYS A 457 -24.24 -22.10 18.75
CA LYS A 457 -23.14 -23.05 18.52
C LYS A 457 -22.45 -22.79 17.21
N ILE A 458 -21.14 -23.03 17.21
CA ILE A 458 -20.29 -22.93 16.03
C ILE A 458 -19.94 -24.34 15.56
N TYR A 459 -20.03 -24.55 14.26
CA TYR A 459 -19.62 -25.78 13.61
C TYR A 459 -18.58 -25.47 12.53
N GLN A 460 -17.52 -26.25 12.50
CA GLN A 460 -16.54 -26.24 11.43
C GLN A 460 -17.08 -27.10 10.27
N VAL A 461 -17.36 -26.47 9.14
CA VAL A 461 -18.07 -27.06 7.98
C VAL A 461 -17.08 -27.73 7.03
N THR A 462 -15.99 -27.04 6.68
CA THR A 462 -14.78 -27.62 6.06
C THR A 462 -13.70 -27.76 7.12
N ASN A 463 -12.85 -28.79 6.98
CA ASN A 463 -11.73 -29.04 7.89
C ASN A 463 -10.74 -29.90 7.12
N ASP A 464 -10.01 -29.25 6.23
CA ASP A 464 -8.96 -29.87 5.44
C ASP A 464 -7.83 -28.86 5.23
N GLU A 465 -6.86 -29.17 4.37
CA GLU A 465 -5.68 -28.31 4.14
C GLU A 465 -5.96 -27.23 3.06
N VAL A 466 -7.20 -27.10 2.60
CA VAL A 466 -7.60 -26.22 1.49
C VAL A 466 -8.11 -24.90 2.04
N LYS A 467 -7.91 -23.81 1.30
CA LYS A 467 -8.37 -22.48 1.69
C LYS A 467 -9.66 -22.14 0.92
N GLU A 468 -10.75 -21.88 1.63
CA GLU A 468 -12.00 -21.40 1.02
C GLU A 468 -12.17 -19.87 1.11
N LEU A 469 -12.39 -19.23 -0.04
CA LEU A 469 -12.52 -17.77 -0.19
C LEU A 469 -13.78 -17.41 -0.99
N GLY A 470 -14.31 -16.20 -0.80
CA GLY A 470 -15.37 -15.63 -1.64
C GLY A 470 -16.68 -16.40 -1.50
N LEU A 471 -17.24 -16.40 -0.29
CA LEU A 471 -18.45 -17.18 0.01
C LEU A 471 -19.70 -16.58 -0.64
N PHE A 472 -20.55 -17.45 -1.18
CA PHE A 472 -21.89 -17.12 -1.65
C PHE A 472 -22.85 -18.27 -1.34
N ILE A 473 -24.08 -17.97 -0.92
CA ILE A 473 -25.08 -18.97 -0.58
C ILE A 473 -26.26 -18.84 -1.54
N ASP A 474 -26.71 -19.98 -2.04
CA ASP A 474 -27.96 -20.08 -2.78
C ASP A 474 -28.60 -21.44 -2.49
N ASN A 475 -29.80 -21.41 -1.89
CA ASN A 475 -30.53 -22.60 -1.44
C ASN A 475 -29.67 -23.49 -0.52
N ASP A 476 -29.59 -24.79 -0.81
CA ASP A 476 -28.82 -25.77 -0.03
C ASP A 476 -27.31 -25.78 -0.34
N PHE A 477 -26.80 -24.79 -1.07
CA PHE A 477 -25.40 -24.75 -1.53
C PHE A 477 -24.62 -23.55 -1.03
N ILE A 478 -23.38 -23.79 -0.62
CA ILE A 478 -22.36 -22.77 -0.40
C ILE A 478 -21.38 -22.84 -1.56
N TYR A 479 -21.26 -21.75 -2.31
CA TYR A 479 -20.30 -21.54 -3.38
C TYR A 479 -19.08 -20.80 -2.84
N TYR A 480 -17.90 -21.20 -3.30
CA TYR A 480 -16.63 -20.60 -2.87
C TYR A 480 -15.51 -20.96 -3.85
N SER A 481 -14.42 -20.22 -3.75
CA SER A 481 -13.17 -20.51 -4.45
C SER A 481 -12.23 -21.29 -3.54
N ALA A 482 -11.67 -22.38 -4.04
CA ALA A 482 -10.79 -23.27 -3.29
C ALA A 482 -9.71 -23.92 -4.17
N ASN A 483 -8.62 -24.36 -3.55
CA ASN A 483 -7.43 -24.91 -4.18
C ASN A 483 -7.30 -26.45 -4.01
N TYR A 484 -8.41 -27.19 -3.98
CA TYR A 484 -8.44 -28.66 -3.78
C TYR A 484 -7.50 -29.47 -4.70
N GLU A 485 -7.30 -29.02 -5.94
CA GLU A 485 -6.48 -29.72 -6.93
C GLU A 485 -5.34 -28.83 -7.43
N ASP A 486 -4.12 -29.38 -7.42
CA ASP A 486 -2.91 -28.80 -8.02
C ASP A 486 -2.55 -27.39 -7.52
N GLY A 487 -3.09 -26.95 -6.37
CA GLY A 487 -2.89 -25.60 -5.84
C GLY A 487 -3.50 -24.50 -6.72
N ILE A 488 -4.60 -24.80 -7.43
CA ILE A 488 -5.24 -23.85 -8.36
C ILE A 488 -6.67 -23.54 -7.91
N TYR A 489 -6.88 -22.29 -7.48
CA TYR A 489 -8.18 -21.78 -7.08
C TYR A 489 -9.22 -21.93 -8.18
N ASN A 490 -10.26 -22.71 -7.92
CA ASN A 490 -11.41 -22.84 -8.80
C ASN A 490 -12.68 -22.77 -7.97
N ILE A 491 -13.82 -22.64 -8.63
CA ILE A 491 -15.11 -22.51 -7.97
C ILE A 491 -15.66 -23.90 -7.68
N TYR A 492 -16.03 -24.10 -6.43
CA TYR A 492 -16.71 -25.28 -5.93
C TYR A 492 -18.05 -24.89 -5.33
N ARG A 493 -18.96 -25.86 -5.22
CA ARG A 493 -20.13 -25.74 -4.37
C ARG A 493 -20.24 -26.92 -3.43
N LEU A 494 -20.54 -26.65 -2.16
CA LEU A 494 -20.80 -27.65 -1.13
C LEU A 494 -22.30 -27.73 -0.86
N ASN A 495 -22.86 -28.92 -0.99
CA ASN A 495 -24.22 -29.18 -0.52
C ASN A 495 -24.24 -29.31 1.00
N THR A 496 -24.98 -28.42 1.67
CA THR A 496 -25.01 -28.33 3.14
C THR A 496 -25.62 -29.57 3.82
N THR A 497 -26.46 -30.32 3.10
CA THR A 497 -27.18 -31.50 3.62
C THR A 497 -26.38 -32.79 3.48
N ASN A 498 -25.90 -33.11 2.26
CA ASN A 498 -25.26 -34.40 1.98
C ASN A 498 -23.73 -34.34 1.91
N LYS A 499 -23.14 -33.14 2.04
CA LYS A 499 -21.69 -32.88 2.06
C LYS A 499 -20.95 -33.26 0.76
N ILE A 500 -21.67 -33.33 -0.35
CA ILE A 500 -21.08 -33.46 -1.67
C ILE A 500 -20.53 -32.10 -2.09
N VAL A 501 -19.26 -32.09 -2.49
CA VAL A 501 -18.58 -30.95 -3.12
C VAL A 501 -18.52 -31.18 -4.61
N GLU A 502 -18.83 -30.16 -5.40
CA GLU A 502 -18.80 -30.22 -6.86
C GLU A 502 -17.91 -29.10 -7.43
N ARG A 503 -16.96 -29.45 -8.29
CA ARG A 503 -16.13 -28.48 -9.01
C ARG A 503 -16.87 -27.94 -10.22
N LEU A 504 -16.96 -26.61 -10.34
CA LEU A 504 -17.71 -25.92 -11.39
C LEU A 504 -16.81 -25.31 -12.48
N THR A 505 -15.59 -24.90 -12.13
CA THR A 505 -14.60 -24.31 -13.07
C THR A 505 -13.32 -25.12 -13.14
N ASN A 506 -12.52 -24.88 -14.20
CA ASN A 506 -11.20 -25.49 -14.35
C ASN A 506 -10.22 -24.55 -15.08
N TYR A 507 -10.06 -23.33 -14.56
CA TYR A 507 -9.17 -22.32 -15.11
C TYR A 507 -7.78 -22.49 -14.53
N LEU A 508 -6.75 -22.44 -15.39
CA LEU A 508 -5.35 -22.53 -14.96
C LEU A 508 -4.92 -21.32 -14.12
N SER A 509 -5.46 -20.16 -14.46
CA SER A 509 -5.18 -18.87 -13.84
C SER A 509 -6.14 -18.53 -12.71
N GLY A 510 -7.10 -19.41 -12.41
CA GLY A 510 -7.97 -19.32 -11.24
C GLY A 510 -9.36 -18.73 -11.49
N GLY A 511 -10.33 -19.14 -10.67
CA GLY A 511 -11.72 -18.65 -10.66
C GLY A 511 -12.15 -18.18 -9.27
N PHE A 512 -12.78 -17.00 -9.19
CA PHE A 512 -13.00 -16.24 -7.96
C PHE A 512 -14.41 -15.63 -7.87
N GLU A 513 -14.82 -15.25 -6.65
CA GLU A 513 -16.05 -14.47 -6.37
C GLU A 513 -17.33 -15.03 -7.04
N PRO A 514 -17.73 -16.28 -6.74
CA PRO A 514 -18.90 -16.89 -7.36
C PRO A 514 -20.21 -16.21 -6.94
N VAL A 515 -21.08 -15.94 -7.89
CA VAL A 515 -22.48 -15.50 -7.65
C VAL A 515 -23.42 -16.24 -8.60
N VAL A 516 -24.52 -16.77 -8.06
CA VAL A 516 -25.57 -17.40 -8.88
C VAL A 516 -26.71 -16.43 -9.12
N LEU A 517 -27.07 -16.24 -10.39
CA LEU A 517 -28.20 -15.42 -10.80
C LEU A 517 -28.80 -15.97 -12.09
N ASN A 518 -30.11 -16.24 -12.12
CA ASN A 518 -30.84 -16.74 -13.30
C ASN A 518 -30.20 -17.98 -13.95
N ASP A 519 -29.94 -19.03 -13.16
CA ASP A 519 -29.29 -20.30 -13.58
C ASP A 519 -27.88 -20.15 -14.18
N LYS A 520 -27.23 -19.01 -13.94
CA LYS A 520 -25.85 -18.74 -14.33
C LYS A 520 -24.97 -18.54 -13.12
N LEU A 521 -23.75 -19.06 -13.21
CA LEU A 521 -22.67 -18.78 -12.28
C LEU A 521 -21.82 -17.64 -12.84
N TYR A 522 -22.06 -16.43 -12.35
CA TYR A 522 -21.16 -15.29 -12.55
C TYR A 522 -19.94 -15.45 -11.65
N HIS A 523 -18.77 -15.09 -12.18
CA HIS A 523 -17.51 -15.24 -11.48
C HIS A 523 -16.41 -14.42 -12.16
N LEU A 524 -15.29 -14.28 -11.46
CA LEU A 524 -14.07 -13.65 -11.97
C LEU A 524 -13.07 -14.71 -12.42
N VAL A 525 -12.40 -14.45 -13.54
CA VAL A 525 -11.25 -15.22 -14.02
C VAL A 525 -10.04 -14.30 -14.06
N TYR A 526 -8.93 -14.75 -13.51
CA TYR A 526 -7.70 -13.95 -13.48
C TYR A 526 -6.85 -14.18 -14.73
N ASP A 527 -6.15 -13.15 -15.20
CA ASP A 527 -5.01 -13.24 -16.11
C ASP A 527 -3.96 -12.16 -15.78
N HIS A 528 -2.92 -12.01 -16.61
CA HIS A 528 -1.85 -11.05 -16.38
C HIS A 528 -2.26 -9.55 -16.40
N GLU A 529 -3.48 -9.21 -16.82
CA GLU A 529 -4.06 -7.86 -16.76
C GLU A 529 -4.99 -7.66 -15.54
N GLY A 530 -5.32 -8.73 -14.83
CA GLY A 530 -6.15 -8.71 -13.61
C GLY A 530 -7.34 -9.65 -13.67
N TYR A 531 -8.38 -9.31 -12.90
CA TYR A 531 -9.62 -10.06 -12.81
C TYR A 531 -10.64 -9.59 -13.84
N HIS A 532 -11.30 -10.55 -14.48
CA HIS A 532 -12.27 -10.29 -15.54
C HIS A 532 -13.57 -11.03 -15.28
N LEU A 533 -14.69 -10.35 -15.50
CA LEU A 533 -16.01 -10.91 -15.34
C LEU A 533 -16.34 -11.95 -16.42
N SER A 534 -16.89 -13.07 -15.97
CA SER A 534 -17.33 -14.20 -16.80
C SER A 534 -18.61 -14.82 -16.26
N TYR A 535 -19.23 -15.69 -17.06
CA TYR A 535 -20.30 -16.56 -16.59
C TYR A 535 -20.26 -17.93 -17.28
N LEU A 536 -20.92 -18.90 -16.66
CA LEU A 536 -21.23 -20.21 -17.25
C LEU A 536 -22.64 -20.66 -16.87
N ASP A 537 -23.23 -21.55 -17.67
CA ASP A 537 -24.55 -22.13 -17.38
C ASP A 537 -24.43 -23.18 -16.26
N LEU A 538 -25.14 -22.98 -15.15
CA LEU A 538 -24.99 -23.76 -13.94
C LEU A 538 -25.33 -25.25 -14.14
N GLU A 539 -26.35 -25.55 -14.95
CA GLU A 539 -26.79 -26.92 -15.26
C GLU A 539 -25.68 -27.80 -15.88
N SER A 540 -24.74 -27.18 -16.60
CA SER A 540 -23.65 -27.87 -17.30
C SER A 540 -22.26 -27.65 -16.68
N ALA A 541 -22.24 -26.94 -15.54
CA ALA A 541 -21.02 -26.51 -14.88
C ALA A 541 -20.23 -27.68 -14.30
N VAL A 542 -20.94 -28.59 -13.60
CA VAL A 542 -20.35 -29.67 -12.80
C VAL A 542 -19.36 -30.49 -13.63
N LYS A 543 -18.10 -30.48 -13.20
CA LYS A 543 -17.00 -31.25 -13.82
C LYS A 543 -16.71 -32.53 -13.06
N GLU A 544 -16.74 -32.43 -11.74
CA GLU A 544 -16.34 -33.48 -10.83
C GLU A 544 -17.06 -33.30 -9.50
N SER A 545 -17.27 -34.40 -8.79
CA SER A 545 -17.85 -34.38 -7.46
C SER A 545 -17.17 -35.38 -6.53
N PHE A 546 -17.05 -35.00 -5.28
CA PHE A 546 -16.53 -35.84 -4.21
C PHE A 546 -17.28 -35.58 -2.91
N VAL A 547 -17.15 -36.49 -1.96
CA VAL A 547 -17.73 -36.32 -0.61
C VAL A 547 -16.65 -35.77 0.29
N LEU A 548 -16.93 -34.65 0.96
CA LEU A 548 -16.05 -34.08 1.97
C LEU A 548 -15.90 -35.11 3.11
N GLN A 549 -14.67 -35.58 3.32
CA GLN A 549 -14.41 -36.67 4.27
C GLN A 549 -14.40 -36.19 5.73
N SER A 550 -14.19 -34.90 5.93
CA SER A 550 -14.04 -34.32 7.26
C SER A 550 -15.38 -34.20 7.97
N PRO A 551 -15.48 -34.70 9.23
CA PRO A 551 -16.73 -34.59 9.98
C PRO A 551 -16.98 -33.14 10.37
N VAL A 552 -18.21 -32.68 10.20
CA VAL A 552 -18.66 -31.42 10.80
C VAL A 552 -18.57 -31.55 12.31
N ALA A 553 -17.70 -30.77 12.92
CA ALA A 553 -17.46 -30.79 14.36
C ALA A 553 -17.93 -29.49 14.99
N GLN A 554 -18.54 -29.58 16.18
CA GLN A 554 -18.75 -28.39 17.00
C GLN A 554 -17.39 -27.89 17.48
N VAL A 555 -17.13 -26.60 17.30
CA VAL A 555 -15.88 -25.94 17.71
C VAL A 555 -16.19 -24.76 18.63
N ASN A 556 -15.20 -24.36 19.42
CA ASN A 556 -15.26 -23.14 20.23
C ASN A 556 -14.05 -22.28 19.86
N PHE A 557 -14.31 -21.07 19.40
CA PHE A 557 -13.26 -20.08 19.16
C PHE A 557 -12.71 -19.63 20.52
N GLU A 558 -11.40 -19.78 20.69
CA GLU A 558 -10.73 -19.48 21.95
C GLU A 558 -10.57 -17.95 22.08
N SER A 559 -11.18 -17.37 23.11
CA SER A 559 -10.96 -15.96 23.44
C SER A 559 -9.53 -15.75 23.91
N TYR A 560 -8.93 -14.63 23.52
CA TYR A 560 -7.62 -14.21 23.98
C TYR A 560 -7.76 -13.06 24.96
N GLU A 561 -7.39 -13.29 26.22
CA GLU A 561 -7.32 -12.22 27.22
C GLU A 561 -5.95 -11.55 27.15
N MET A 562 -5.93 -10.29 26.70
CA MET A 562 -4.73 -9.46 26.80
C MET A 562 -4.34 -9.31 28.26
N SER A 563 -3.10 -9.62 28.59
CA SER A 563 -2.58 -9.47 29.94
C SER A 563 -1.27 -8.70 29.92
N TYR A 564 -1.14 -7.77 30.87
CA TYR A 564 0.10 -7.08 31.18
C TYR A 564 0.58 -7.60 32.53
N PRO A 565 1.77 -8.22 32.65
CA PRO A 565 2.23 -8.73 33.93
C PRO A 565 2.43 -7.59 34.93
N GLU A 566 1.75 -7.63 36.08
CA GLU A 566 1.86 -6.58 37.11
C GLU A 566 3.30 -6.40 37.63
N ASP A 567 4.09 -7.47 37.59
CA ASP A 567 5.48 -7.52 38.08
C ASP A 567 6.51 -7.01 37.05
N VAL A 568 6.10 -6.72 35.82
CA VAL A 568 7.01 -6.21 34.77
C VAL A 568 6.95 -4.68 34.76
N GLU A 569 8.05 -4.04 35.16
CA GLU A 569 8.21 -2.59 35.07
C GLU A 569 8.89 -2.23 33.75
N VAL A 570 8.13 -1.70 32.80
CA VAL A 570 8.65 -1.17 31.53
C VAL A 570 8.95 0.33 31.66
N LYS A 571 9.96 0.81 30.94
CA LYS A 571 10.36 2.22 30.98
C LYS A 571 9.50 3.02 30.00
N GLU A 572 9.08 4.22 30.40
CA GLU A 572 8.44 5.17 29.51
C GLU A 572 9.40 5.58 28.37
N TYR A 573 8.88 5.64 27.15
CA TYR A 573 9.59 6.11 25.98
C TYR A 573 9.34 7.61 25.79
N ALA A 574 10.24 8.43 26.35
CA ALA A 574 10.04 9.88 26.44
C ALA A 574 10.69 10.70 25.32
N PHE A 575 11.63 10.13 24.56
CA PHE A 575 12.40 10.91 23.57
C PHE A 575 12.94 10.05 22.42
N GLU A 576 12.64 10.48 21.20
CA GLU A 576 13.22 9.89 20.00
C GLU A 576 14.61 10.46 19.74
N LYS A 577 15.56 9.59 19.39
CA LYS A 577 16.93 10.06 19.15
C LYS A 577 17.07 10.70 17.76
N PRO A 578 17.65 11.93 17.64
CA PRO A 578 17.96 12.51 16.33
C PRO A 578 19.29 11.98 15.76
N TYR A 579 19.29 11.68 14.46
CA TYR A 579 20.47 11.55 13.62
C TYR A 579 20.87 12.93 13.09
N ILE A 580 22.12 13.33 13.30
CA ILE A 580 22.63 14.65 12.91
C ILE A 580 23.66 14.49 11.79
N LEU A 581 23.50 15.26 10.74
CA LEU A 581 24.36 15.31 9.56
C LEU A 581 24.91 16.73 9.35
N PRO A 582 26.17 17.01 9.72
CA PRO A 582 26.79 18.29 9.44
C PRO A 582 27.16 18.43 7.96
N PHE A 583 27.05 19.63 7.40
CA PHE A 583 27.46 19.95 6.03
C PHE A 583 28.09 21.35 5.94
N PRO A 584 29.10 21.55 5.06
CA PRO A 584 29.62 22.88 4.77
C PRO A 584 28.69 23.62 3.81
N ILE A 585 28.61 24.94 3.95
CA ILE A 585 27.91 25.82 3.01
C ILE A 585 28.94 26.56 2.17
N LEU A 586 28.79 26.48 0.86
CA LEU A 586 29.48 27.34 -0.10
C LEU A 586 28.52 27.65 -1.25
N ALA A 587 27.95 28.85 -1.23
CA ALA A 587 26.95 29.29 -2.20
C ALA A 587 27.34 30.65 -2.79
N VAL A 588 26.66 31.03 -3.86
CA VAL A 588 26.78 32.36 -4.43
C VAL A 588 25.37 32.92 -4.60
N ASP A 589 25.10 34.06 -3.98
CA ASP A 589 23.79 34.70 -4.05
C ASP A 589 23.53 35.36 -5.43
N MET A 590 22.37 36.02 -5.56
CA MET A 590 21.98 36.71 -6.79
C MET A 590 22.87 37.92 -7.12
N ASP A 591 23.54 38.48 -6.12
CA ASP A 591 24.43 39.64 -6.23
C ASP A 591 25.91 39.23 -6.41
N ASP A 592 26.16 37.94 -6.68
CA ASP A 592 27.48 37.33 -6.84
C ASP A 592 28.37 37.34 -5.57
N ASN A 593 27.79 37.53 -4.37
CA ASN A 593 28.50 37.38 -3.11
C ASN A 593 28.75 35.91 -2.79
N ILE A 594 29.94 35.60 -2.28
CA ILE A 594 30.29 34.24 -1.86
C ILE A 594 29.82 34.04 -0.42
N LEU A 595 28.84 33.16 -0.24
CA LEU A 595 28.36 32.73 1.05
C LEU A 595 29.12 31.50 1.51
N TYR A 596 29.68 31.54 2.72
CA TYR A 596 30.35 30.40 3.31
C TYR A 596 29.90 30.19 4.76
N GLY A 597 29.82 28.94 5.18
CA GLY A 597 29.27 28.61 6.48
C GLY A 597 29.22 27.11 6.75
N ALA A 598 28.40 26.72 7.70
CA ALA A 598 28.13 25.33 8.00
C ALA A 598 26.71 25.18 8.54
N GLY A 599 26.13 24.02 8.31
CA GLY A 599 24.86 23.62 8.87
C GLY A 599 24.87 22.19 9.35
N ALA A 600 23.76 21.80 9.96
CA ALA A 600 23.45 20.45 10.34
C ALA A 600 21.99 20.16 10.00
N PHE A 601 21.80 19.11 9.22
CA PHE A 601 20.50 18.49 9.06
C PHE A 601 20.29 17.51 10.21
N PHE A 602 19.07 17.36 10.69
CA PHE A 602 18.74 16.32 11.65
C PHE A 602 17.38 15.69 11.36
N ILE A 603 17.29 14.39 11.65
CA ILE A 603 16.08 13.60 11.51
C ILE A 603 15.97 12.67 12.71
N SER A 604 14.80 12.64 13.34
CA SER A 604 14.50 11.64 14.38
C SER A 604 14.62 10.22 13.83
N GLU A 605 14.87 9.25 14.71
CA GLU A 605 15.00 7.86 14.29
C GLU A 605 13.74 7.29 13.64
N ALA A 606 12.58 7.65 14.17
CA ALA A 606 11.28 7.34 13.58
C ALA A 606 10.86 8.36 12.50
N MET A 607 11.64 9.39 12.23
CA MET A 607 11.31 10.41 11.22
C MET A 607 10.03 11.21 11.55
N ASN A 608 9.58 11.21 12.81
CA ASN A 608 8.47 12.04 13.32
C ASN A 608 8.81 13.53 13.39
N TYR A 609 10.08 13.87 13.34
CA TYR A 609 10.53 15.24 13.14
C TYR A 609 11.85 15.28 12.37
N ILE A 610 11.98 16.35 11.60
CA ILE A 610 13.11 16.65 10.71
C ILE A 610 13.41 18.14 10.83
N GLY A 611 14.67 18.52 10.64
CA GLY A 611 15.02 19.91 10.67
C GLY A 611 16.42 20.20 10.14
N LEU A 612 16.69 21.48 10.05
CA LEU A 612 17.93 22.03 9.56
C LEU A 612 18.29 23.22 10.43
N VAL A 613 19.56 23.29 10.82
CA VAL A 613 20.13 24.48 11.46
C VAL A 613 21.38 24.86 10.71
N ASP A 614 21.53 26.13 10.35
CA ASP A 614 22.74 26.61 9.70
C ASP A 614 23.12 28.03 10.10
N ALA A 615 24.36 28.37 9.77
CA ALA A 615 24.89 29.71 9.86
C ALA A 615 25.88 29.94 8.72
N TYR A 616 25.75 31.07 8.04
CA TYR A 616 26.60 31.42 6.91
C TYR A 616 26.85 32.94 6.84
N SER A 617 27.87 33.34 6.10
CA SER A 617 28.29 34.74 5.97
C SER A 617 28.78 35.05 4.56
N ASP A 618 28.52 36.28 4.10
CA ASP A 618 29.13 36.86 2.90
C ASP A 618 30.49 37.54 3.19
N GLY A 619 30.94 37.52 4.45
CA GLY A 619 32.14 38.21 4.95
C GLY A 619 31.89 39.58 5.57
N ASN A 620 30.69 40.15 5.41
CA ASN A 620 30.25 41.38 6.07
C ASN A 620 29.17 41.11 7.10
N GLU A 621 28.17 40.30 6.74
CA GLU A 621 26.98 40.00 7.54
C GLU A 621 26.92 38.51 7.88
N ILE A 622 26.18 38.17 8.95
CA ILE A 622 25.91 36.79 9.35
C ILE A 622 24.43 36.51 9.16
N TYR A 623 24.16 35.36 8.59
CA TYR A 623 22.83 34.80 8.39
C TYR A 623 22.76 33.46 9.11
N GLY A 624 21.55 33.03 9.43
CA GLY A 624 21.36 31.68 9.94
C GLY A 624 19.91 31.28 9.98
N ASP A 625 19.66 30.02 9.65
CA ASP A 625 18.33 29.45 9.59
C ASP A 625 18.20 28.30 10.59
N LEU A 626 17.04 28.20 11.21
CA LEU A 626 16.57 27.01 11.92
C LEU A 626 15.18 26.70 11.38
N SER A 627 15.03 25.53 10.80
CA SER A 627 13.74 24.99 10.38
C SER A 627 13.50 23.65 11.06
N LEU A 628 12.32 23.49 11.63
CA LEU A 628 11.83 22.28 12.27
C LEU A 628 10.49 21.94 11.65
N THR A 629 10.34 20.72 11.18
CA THR A 629 9.06 20.16 10.74
C THR A 629 8.75 18.93 11.57
N PHE A 630 7.54 18.88 12.11
CA PHE A 630 7.00 17.75 12.88
C PHE A 630 5.99 17.01 12.02
N ASP A 631 5.95 15.69 12.15
CA ASP A 631 5.15 14.73 11.38
C ASP A 631 5.18 15.06 9.89
N TYR A 632 5.97 14.30 9.12
CA TYR A 632 6.24 14.57 7.71
C TYR A 632 4.98 14.83 6.84
N TYR A 633 3.81 14.31 7.21
CA TYR A 633 2.54 14.53 6.50
C TYR A 633 1.75 15.73 6.98
N THR A 634 2.08 16.26 8.15
CA THR A 634 1.65 17.58 8.59
C THR A 634 2.72 18.59 8.17
N THR A 635 2.30 19.79 7.79
CA THR A 635 3.26 20.90 7.55
C THR A 635 3.53 21.68 8.83
N ASN A 636 3.32 21.04 9.99
CA ASN A 636 3.59 21.59 11.31
C ASN A 636 5.06 21.99 11.36
N SER A 637 5.33 23.29 11.35
CA SER A 637 6.69 23.78 11.22
C SER A 637 6.96 25.01 12.06
N ILE A 638 8.21 25.12 12.46
CA ILE A 638 8.77 26.28 13.14
C ILE A 638 9.99 26.68 12.32
N THR A 639 9.99 27.91 11.83
CA THR A 639 11.14 28.47 11.12
C THR A 639 11.60 29.74 11.84
N LEU A 640 12.91 29.86 11.98
CA LEU A 640 13.60 31.01 12.54
C LEU A 640 14.71 31.37 11.56
N SER A 641 14.70 32.59 11.05
CA SER A 641 15.72 33.09 10.12
C SER A 641 16.30 34.37 10.67
N LEU A 642 17.63 34.45 10.70
CA LEU A 642 18.39 35.66 10.99
C LEU A 642 18.87 36.25 9.66
N ASP A 643 18.36 37.42 9.30
CA ASP A 643 18.80 38.21 8.15
C ASP A 643 19.41 39.53 8.66
N LYS A 644 20.74 39.59 8.73
CA LYS A 644 21.51 40.72 9.27
C LYS A 644 21.17 41.00 10.75
N GLU A 645 20.39 42.04 11.02
CA GLU A 645 19.91 42.40 12.36
C GLU A 645 18.47 41.94 12.62
N ASP A 646 17.76 41.47 11.59
CA ASP A 646 16.37 41.08 11.68
C ASP A 646 16.21 39.57 11.96
N VAL A 647 15.39 39.25 12.95
CA VAL A 647 14.99 37.87 13.29
C VAL A 647 13.54 37.67 12.85
N SER A 648 13.35 36.82 11.84
CA SER A 648 12.04 36.37 11.39
C SER A 648 11.70 35.04 12.03
N THR A 649 10.50 34.90 12.58
CA THR A 649 10.00 33.63 13.15
C THR A 649 8.64 33.32 12.57
N SER A 650 8.44 32.11 12.08
CA SER A 650 7.13 31.61 11.66
C SER A 650 6.79 30.30 12.34
N PHE A 651 5.51 30.17 12.67
CA PHE A 651 4.90 28.94 13.14
C PHE A 651 3.79 28.59 12.18
N TYR A 652 3.73 27.35 11.75
CA TYR A 652 2.65 26.85 10.91
C TYR A 652 2.16 25.54 11.50
N ILE A 653 0.85 25.36 11.56
CA ILE A 653 0.21 24.14 12.04
C ILE A 653 -0.78 23.70 10.97
N SER A 654 -0.78 22.42 10.63
CA SER A 654 -1.78 21.85 9.73
C SER A 654 -2.08 20.41 10.04
N ASN A 655 -3.17 19.94 9.45
CA ASN A 655 -3.51 18.54 9.46
C ASN A 655 -4.34 18.18 8.21
N ASN A 656 -4.26 16.91 7.84
CA ASN A 656 -5.08 16.29 6.81
C ASN A 656 -6.15 15.42 7.48
N TYR A 657 -7.31 15.36 6.87
CA TYR A 657 -8.43 14.56 7.34
C TYR A 657 -9.16 13.93 6.16
N LEU A 658 -9.67 12.71 6.37
CA LEU A 658 -10.53 12.02 5.42
C LEU A 658 -11.82 11.66 6.16
N TRP A 659 -12.89 12.39 5.86
CA TRP A 659 -14.20 12.20 6.49
C TRP A 659 -15.16 11.49 5.54
N TYR A 660 -16.28 11.02 6.07
CA TYR A 660 -17.37 10.49 5.27
C TYR A 660 -18.71 11.06 5.73
N LEU A 661 -19.42 11.73 4.81
CA LEU A 661 -20.71 12.39 5.02
C LEU A 661 -21.58 12.17 3.78
N GLY A 662 -22.03 10.93 3.52
CA GLY A 662 -22.67 10.53 2.26
C GLY A 662 -21.70 10.43 1.07
N ASN A 663 -20.62 11.22 1.10
CA ASN A 663 -19.47 11.16 0.22
C ASN A 663 -18.19 11.27 1.06
N THR A 664 -17.09 10.70 0.57
CA THR A 664 -15.76 10.89 1.13
C THR A 664 -15.31 12.35 0.93
N ILE A 665 -14.77 12.98 1.96
CA ILE A 665 -14.27 14.37 1.90
C ILE A 665 -12.83 14.38 2.40
N SER A 666 -11.89 14.62 1.49
CA SER A 666 -10.49 14.88 1.84
C SER A 666 -10.35 16.37 2.19
N THR A 667 -9.80 16.66 3.36
CA THR A 667 -9.65 18.03 3.88
C THR A 667 -8.23 18.27 4.35
N TYR A 668 -7.63 19.37 3.89
CA TYR A 668 -6.45 19.97 4.48
C TYR A 668 -6.88 21.22 5.25
N LEU A 669 -6.46 21.36 6.50
CA LEU A 669 -6.62 22.59 7.29
C LEU A 669 -5.25 23.03 7.80
N GLY A 670 -4.91 24.29 7.57
CA GLY A 670 -3.64 24.87 7.99
C GLY A 670 -3.81 26.28 8.54
N GLY A 671 -2.86 26.70 9.36
CA GLY A 671 -2.79 28.07 9.83
C GLY A 671 -1.43 28.40 10.38
N GLY A 672 -0.98 29.63 10.13
CA GLY A 672 0.34 30.07 10.55
C GLY A 672 0.36 31.51 11.04
N ILE A 673 1.39 31.82 11.81
CA ILE A 673 1.68 33.17 12.33
C ILE A 673 3.15 33.48 12.09
N SER A 674 3.45 34.75 11.79
CA SER A 674 4.80 35.25 11.55
C SER A 674 5.12 36.46 12.44
N PHE A 675 6.39 36.58 12.81
CA PHE A 675 6.92 37.67 13.63
C PHE A 675 8.24 38.15 13.05
N LYS A 676 8.50 39.45 13.18
CA LYS A 676 9.79 40.08 12.90
C LYS A 676 10.30 40.83 14.12
N ASN A 677 11.49 40.50 14.63
CA ASN A 677 12.11 41.09 15.82
C ASN A 677 11.18 41.18 17.03
N THR A 678 10.29 40.21 17.23
CA THR A 678 9.20 40.15 18.24
C THR A 678 7.90 40.90 17.91
N THR A 679 7.84 41.63 16.80
CA THR A 679 6.61 42.28 16.33
C THR A 679 5.81 41.32 15.48
N PHE A 680 4.51 41.20 15.75
CA PHE A 680 3.58 40.44 14.91
C PHE A 680 3.56 41.01 13.49
N GLU A 681 3.69 40.15 12.48
CA GLU A 681 3.74 40.56 11.07
C GLU A 681 2.47 40.12 10.32
N SER A 682 2.19 38.82 10.27
CA SER A 682 1.02 38.28 9.57
C SER A 682 0.51 36.98 10.18
N TYR A 683 -0.70 36.60 9.77
CA TYR A 683 -1.24 35.26 9.95
C TYR A 683 -1.92 34.78 8.68
N VAL A 684 -1.90 33.47 8.48
CA VAL A 684 -2.55 32.78 7.36
C VAL A 684 -3.45 31.66 7.88
N LEU A 685 -4.57 31.42 7.20
CA LEU A 685 -5.46 30.29 7.39
C LEU A 685 -5.70 29.64 6.04
N ASP A 686 -5.41 28.35 5.91
CA ASP A 686 -5.53 27.58 4.68
C ASP A 686 -6.54 26.46 4.85
N SER A 687 -7.34 26.23 3.82
CA SER A 687 -8.25 25.10 3.78
C SER A 687 -8.41 24.60 2.36
N VAL A 688 -8.37 23.28 2.19
CA VAL A 688 -8.67 22.60 0.92
C VAL A 688 -9.68 21.50 1.21
N PHE A 689 -10.74 21.44 0.43
CA PHE A 689 -11.77 20.42 0.50
C PHE A 689 -11.92 19.75 -0.87
N GLN A 690 -11.72 18.44 -0.93
CA GLN A 690 -11.97 17.63 -2.12
C GLN A 690 -13.10 16.66 -1.82
N ILE A 691 -14.24 16.86 -2.49
CA ILE A 691 -15.47 16.11 -2.26
C ILE A 691 -15.56 14.96 -3.25
N GLY A 692 -15.80 13.76 -2.73
CA GLY A 692 -15.92 12.52 -3.49
C GLY A 692 -14.68 12.25 -4.33
N PRO A 693 -13.48 12.03 -3.75
CA PRO A 693 -12.33 11.56 -4.50
C PRO A 693 -12.57 10.17 -5.09
N TYR A 694 -12.18 9.95 -6.35
CA TYR A 694 -12.25 8.68 -7.05
C TYR A 694 -11.22 8.64 -8.19
N SER A 695 -10.97 7.44 -8.73
CA SER A 695 -10.02 7.25 -9.82
C SER A 695 -10.71 6.86 -11.12
N VAL A 696 -10.20 7.38 -12.24
CA VAL A 696 -10.54 6.98 -13.61
C VAL A 696 -9.22 6.70 -14.34
N ASN A 697 -9.08 5.51 -14.93
CA ASN A 697 -7.79 5.02 -15.44
C ASN A 697 -6.70 5.14 -14.34
N ASN A 698 -5.65 5.94 -14.61
CA ASN A 698 -4.54 6.22 -13.71
C ASN A 698 -4.62 7.63 -13.09
N TYR A 699 -5.75 8.32 -13.23
CA TYR A 699 -5.95 9.67 -12.71
C TYR A 699 -6.83 9.64 -11.45
N ASP A 700 -6.29 10.20 -10.36
CA ASP A 700 -7.08 10.57 -9.20
C ASP A 700 -7.73 11.95 -9.43
N ILE A 701 -9.06 11.97 -9.28
CA ILE A 701 -9.91 13.13 -9.45
C ILE A 701 -10.97 13.18 -8.33
N TYR A 702 -11.83 14.18 -8.35
CA TYR A 702 -12.88 14.37 -7.35
C TYR A 702 -14.07 15.11 -7.97
N GLU A 703 -15.22 15.07 -7.32
CA GLU A 703 -16.43 15.70 -7.84
C GLU A 703 -16.42 17.23 -7.75
N LEU A 704 -15.73 17.76 -6.73
CA LEU A 704 -15.54 19.19 -6.51
C LEU A 704 -14.34 19.45 -5.60
N GLY A 705 -13.47 20.37 -6.00
CA GLY A 705 -12.37 20.92 -5.21
C GLY A 705 -12.67 22.35 -4.80
N LEU A 706 -12.45 22.69 -3.53
CA LEU A 706 -12.57 24.04 -2.98
C LEU A 706 -11.33 24.35 -2.14
N GLY A 707 -10.52 25.29 -2.59
CA GLY A 707 -9.44 25.88 -1.79
C GLY A 707 -9.85 27.27 -1.30
N ILE A 708 -9.59 27.56 -0.02
CA ILE A 708 -9.75 28.89 0.56
C ILE A 708 -8.54 29.16 1.45
N THR A 709 -7.84 30.25 1.15
CA THR A 709 -6.76 30.79 1.96
C THR A 709 -7.11 32.23 2.36
N TYR A 710 -6.92 32.56 3.64
CA TYR A 710 -6.96 33.93 4.11
C TYR A 710 -5.60 34.31 4.67
N ASP A 711 -4.95 35.28 4.05
CA ASP A 711 -3.72 35.89 4.52
C ASP A 711 -4.04 37.32 4.99
N SER A 712 -3.64 37.66 6.21
CA SER A 712 -3.86 39.00 6.76
C SER A 712 -3.23 40.14 5.96
N SER A 713 -2.23 39.85 5.12
CA SER A 713 -1.49 40.80 4.30
C SER A 713 -2.03 40.93 2.86
N SER A 714 -2.49 39.83 2.25
CA SER A 714 -2.95 39.80 0.85
C SER A 714 -4.45 39.53 0.67
N GLY A 715 -5.18 39.21 1.75
CA GLY A 715 -6.62 39.02 1.75
C GLY A 715 -7.06 37.57 1.51
N ILE A 716 -8.24 37.41 0.90
CA ILE A 716 -8.82 36.09 0.61
C ILE A 716 -8.37 35.64 -0.78
N LYS A 717 -7.87 34.42 -0.85
CA LYS A 717 -7.73 33.63 -2.07
C LYS A 717 -8.72 32.46 -2.01
N ALA A 718 -9.46 32.22 -3.08
CA ALA A 718 -10.33 31.05 -3.19
C ALA A 718 -10.29 30.46 -4.59
N ASN A 719 -10.34 29.14 -4.71
CA ASN A 719 -10.44 28.43 -5.98
C ASN A 719 -11.48 27.33 -5.88
N LEU A 720 -12.22 27.13 -6.97
CA LEU A 720 -13.16 26.06 -7.17
C LEU A 720 -12.80 25.34 -8.47
N ASP A 721 -12.65 24.02 -8.41
CA ASP A 721 -12.25 23.22 -9.55
C ASP A 721 -13.01 21.89 -9.61
N LYS A 722 -13.10 21.32 -10.81
CA LYS A 722 -13.92 20.11 -11.08
C LYS A 722 -13.25 19.25 -12.15
N PRO A 723 -12.24 18.45 -11.79
CA PRO A 723 -11.53 17.62 -12.74
C PRO A 723 -12.40 16.48 -13.29
N PHE A 724 -12.19 16.12 -14.55
CA PHE A 724 -12.80 14.96 -15.19
C PHE A 724 -11.86 14.36 -16.25
N VAL A 725 -12.11 13.11 -16.63
CA VAL A 725 -11.29 12.40 -17.63
C VAL A 725 -12.13 12.07 -18.85
N VAL A 726 -11.58 12.33 -20.05
CA VAL A 726 -12.18 11.92 -21.32
C VAL A 726 -11.08 11.45 -22.27
N PHE A 727 -11.21 10.25 -22.84
CA PHE A 727 -10.23 9.67 -23.77
C PHE A 727 -8.79 9.72 -23.23
N ASP A 728 -8.62 9.23 -22.00
CA ASP A 728 -7.35 9.25 -21.26
C ASP A 728 -6.67 10.63 -21.19
N THR A 729 -7.49 11.66 -20.97
CA THR A 729 -7.04 13.05 -20.83
C THR A 729 -7.73 13.67 -19.63
N LYS A 730 -6.95 14.09 -18.63
CA LYS A 730 -7.45 14.81 -17.46
C LYS A 730 -7.64 16.28 -17.83
N ILE A 731 -8.84 16.78 -17.61
CA ILE A 731 -9.22 18.18 -17.82
C ILE A 731 -9.70 18.71 -16.48
N ASP A 732 -9.10 19.79 -16.03
CA ASP A 732 -9.36 20.41 -14.72
C ASP A 732 -9.74 21.88 -14.89
N PRO A 733 -11.03 22.17 -15.18
CA PRO A 733 -11.52 23.53 -15.23
C PRO A 733 -11.61 24.12 -13.82
N TYR A 734 -11.20 25.37 -13.68
CA TYR A 734 -11.22 26.07 -12.40
C TYR A 734 -11.67 27.53 -12.53
N ILE A 735 -12.21 28.06 -11.43
CA ILE A 735 -12.48 29.48 -11.23
C ILE A 735 -11.92 29.87 -9.88
N GLY A 736 -11.27 31.02 -9.80
CA GLY A 736 -10.73 31.52 -8.56
C GLY A 736 -10.91 33.01 -8.38
N TYR A 737 -10.59 33.45 -7.17
CA TYR A 737 -10.60 34.83 -6.72
C TYR A 737 -9.32 35.10 -5.95
N GLU A 738 -8.59 36.13 -6.38
CA GLU A 738 -7.35 36.59 -5.73
C GLU A 738 -7.13 38.07 -6.09
N ASN A 739 -6.59 38.87 -5.17
CA ASN A 739 -6.27 40.29 -5.41
C ASN A 739 -7.43 41.12 -5.99
N GLU A 740 -8.64 40.94 -5.43
CA GLU A 740 -9.88 41.59 -5.91
C GLU A 740 -10.30 41.26 -7.34
N SER A 741 -9.68 40.25 -7.95
CA SER A 741 -9.98 39.80 -9.31
C SER A 741 -10.50 38.37 -9.32
N ILE A 742 -11.41 38.09 -10.25
CA ILE A 742 -11.82 36.73 -10.59
C ILE A 742 -10.92 36.27 -11.74
N TYR A 743 -10.50 35.02 -11.69
CA TYR A 743 -9.82 34.36 -12.79
C TYR A 743 -10.50 33.03 -13.11
N ALA A 744 -10.44 32.59 -14.36
CA ALA A 744 -10.94 31.28 -14.74
C ALA A 744 -10.00 30.65 -15.76
N GLY A 745 -9.85 29.34 -15.67
CA GLY A 745 -8.93 28.62 -16.53
C GLY A 745 -9.23 27.14 -16.60
N THR A 746 -8.34 26.43 -17.26
CA THR A 746 -8.38 24.97 -17.28
C THR A 746 -6.97 24.42 -17.42
N ASN A 747 -6.67 23.41 -16.60
CA ASN A 747 -5.52 22.55 -16.80
C ASN A 747 -5.92 21.37 -17.68
N VAL A 748 -5.02 20.94 -18.55
CA VAL A 748 -5.17 19.72 -19.36
C VAL A 748 -3.88 18.92 -19.24
N GLU A 749 -4.00 17.64 -18.90
CA GLU A 749 -2.88 16.71 -18.86
C GLU A 749 -3.24 15.43 -19.62
N LYS A 750 -2.29 14.95 -20.44
CA LYS A 750 -2.42 13.71 -21.19
C LYS A 750 -1.13 12.89 -21.16
N ILE A 751 -1.27 11.61 -20.86
CA ILE A 751 -0.21 10.64 -21.10
C ILE A 751 -0.14 10.36 -22.61
N LEU A 752 1.00 10.66 -23.24
CA LEU A 752 1.18 10.47 -24.69
C LEU A 752 1.73 9.07 -25.01
N TRP A 753 2.66 8.57 -24.19
CA TRP A 753 3.33 7.30 -24.43
C TRP A 753 4.03 6.80 -23.16
N ARG A 754 3.80 5.53 -22.76
CA ARG A 754 4.39 4.90 -21.56
C ARG A 754 5.03 3.53 -21.90
N PRO A 755 6.26 3.50 -22.45
CA PRO A 755 6.89 2.25 -22.89
C PRO A 755 7.74 1.55 -21.82
N TYR A 756 8.15 2.25 -20.75
CA TYR A 756 9.04 1.73 -19.72
C TYR A 756 10.33 1.09 -20.27
N ILE A 757 11.03 1.77 -21.17
CA ILE A 757 12.26 1.24 -21.79
C ILE A 757 13.38 1.24 -20.76
N SER A 758 13.88 0.06 -20.43
CA SER A 758 14.90 -0.13 -19.39
C SER A 758 16.29 -0.41 -19.95
N PHE A 759 17.30 0.09 -19.23
CA PHE A 759 18.72 -0.19 -19.44
C PHE A 759 19.35 -0.70 -18.13
N GLU A 760 20.45 -1.45 -18.23
CA GLU A 760 21.23 -1.90 -17.06
C GLU A 760 20.34 -2.60 -16.01
N SER A 761 19.51 -3.54 -16.47
CA SER A 761 18.63 -4.37 -15.62
C SER A 761 17.66 -3.59 -14.72
N GLY A 762 17.13 -2.46 -15.19
CA GLY A 762 16.17 -1.62 -14.44
C GLY A 762 16.77 -0.36 -13.83
N LYS A 763 18.10 -0.22 -13.85
CA LYS A 763 18.79 0.87 -13.13
C LYS A 763 18.48 2.23 -13.69
N TYR A 764 18.32 2.29 -15.01
CA TYR A 764 17.88 3.47 -15.72
C TYR A 764 16.66 3.09 -16.56
N ARG A 765 15.62 3.93 -16.53
CA ARG A 765 14.38 3.67 -17.27
C ARG A 765 13.86 4.96 -17.89
N PHE A 766 13.44 4.86 -19.14
CA PHE A 766 12.61 5.88 -19.77
C PHE A 766 11.15 5.46 -19.61
N ASP A 767 10.42 6.17 -18.74
CA ASP A 767 9.09 5.77 -18.30
C ASP A 767 8.01 6.21 -19.28
N GLY A 768 8.13 7.43 -19.80
CA GLY A 768 7.20 7.92 -20.81
C GLY A 768 7.25 9.41 -21.06
N ILE A 769 6.25 9.85 -21.82
CA ILE A 769 6.03 11.24 -22.20
C ILE A 769 4.62 11.60 -21.78
N LYS A 770 4.49 12.70 -21.06
CA LYS A 770 3.21 13.38 -20.85
C LYS A 770 3.27 14.79 -21.42
N ALA A 771 2.14 15.30 -21.85
CA ALA A 771 2.01 16.67 -22.29
C ALA A 771 0.80 17.29 -21.62
N GLY A 772 0.88 18.58 -21.41
CA GLY A 772 -0.22 19.31 -20.83
C GLY A 772 -0.06 20.79 -21.03
N GLY A 773 -1.02 21.50 -20.46
CA GLY A 773 -0.99 22.93 -20.45
C GLY A 773 -2.05 23.48 -19.52
N ASP A 774 -1.89 24.75 -19.24
CA ASP A 774 -2.77 25.54 -18.41
C ASP A 774 -3.08 26.82 -19.18
N ILE A 775 -4.35 27.22 -19.21
CA ILE A 775 -4.77 28.48 -19.80
C ILE A 775 -5.65 29.18 -18.78
N GLU A 776 -5.28 30.42 -18.45
CA GLU A 776 -5.97 31.23 -17.47
C GLU A 776 -6.33 32.60 -18.06
N TYR A 777 -7.52 33.09 -17.72
CA TYR A 777 -7.92 34.46 -17.98
C TYR A 777 -8.25 35.17 -16.67
N ASN A 778 -7.56 36.29 -16.42
CA ASN A 778 -7.80 37.16 -15.28
C ASN A 778 -8.76 38.30 -15.69
N PHE A 779 -9.98 38.31 -15.12
CA PHE A 779 -11.02 39.25 -15.53
C PHE A 779 -10.76 40.70 -15.07
N GLY A 780 -10.08 40.89 -13.94
CA GLY A 780 -9.76 42.21 -13.40
C GLY A 780 -8.58 42.87 -14.09
N GLN A 781 -7.56 42.09 -14.47
CA GLN A 781 -6.39 42.58 -15.23
C GLN A 781 -6.65 42.59 -16.74
N GLU A 782 -7.66 41.87 -17.22
CA GLU A 782 -7.92 41.61 -18.65
C GLU A 782 -6.72 40.95 -19.35
N GLU A 783 -6.02 40.08 -18.63
CA GLU A 783 -4.80 39.40 -19.09
C GLU A 783 -5.02 37.90 -19.23
N PHE A 784 -4.35 37.32 -20.24
CA PHE A 784 -4.27 35.89 -20.46
C PHE A 784 -2.89 35.39 -20.04
N ASP A 785 -2.86 34.33 -19.24
CA ASP A 785 -1.66 33.53 -19.05
C ASP A 785 -1.85 32.13 -19.63
N TYR A 786 -0.74 31.54 -20.04
CA TYR A 786 -0.72 30.18 -20.52
C TYR A 786 0.61 29.51 -20.23
N LEU A 787 0.51 28.24 -19.91
CA LEU A 787 1.60 27.30 -19.80
C LEU A 787 1.34 26.16 -20.78
N ALA A 788 2.31 25.83 -21.62
CA ALA A 788 2.28 24.57 -22.37
C ALA A 788 3.55 23.81 -22.04
N TYR A 789 3.44 22.50 -21.82
CA TYR A 789 4.59 21.68 -21.46
C TYR A 789 4.56 20.29 -22.09
N VAL A 790 5.77 19.76 -22.27
CA VAL A 790 6.04 18.34 -22.52
C VAL A 790 7.00 17.88 -21.46
N GLN A 791 6.65 16.81 -20.76
CA GLN A 791 7.46 16.22 -19.71
C GLN A 791 7.91 14.81 -20.11
N PHE A 792 9.19 14.53 -19.89
CA PHE A 792 9.81 13.23 -20.04
C PHE A 792 10.06 12.65 -18.66
N ASP A 793 9.49 11.48 -18.40
CA ASP A 793 9.65 10.80 -17.13
C ASP A 793 10.78 9.79 -17.22
N LEU A 794 11.74 9.91 -16.30
CA LEU A 794 12.92 9.07 -16.22
C LEU A 794 13.05 8.48 -14.81
N SER A 795 13.49 7.24 -14.72
CA SER A 795 13.95 6.62 -13.49
C SER A 795 15.48 6.47 -13.51
N ILE A 796 16.14 6.87 -12.42
CA ILE A 796 17.60 6.80 -12.26
C ILE A 796 17.94 6.05 -10.96
N PHE A 797 18.92 5.16 -11.01
CA PHE A 797 19.29 4.29 -9.89
C PHE A 797 18.07 3.58 -9.31
N TYR A 798 17.26 2.96 -10.17
CA TYR A 798 16.08 2.16 -9.82
C TYR A 798 14.89 2.89 -9.17
N TRP A 799 15.13 3.88 -8.30
CA TRP A 799 14.14 4.50 -7.43
C TRP A 799 13.91 5.99 -7.71
N LEU A 800 14.89 6.72 -8.27
CA LEU A 800 14.79 8.17 -8.42
C LEU A 800 13.94 8.53 -9.64
N ASN A 801 12.72 9.02 -9.40
CA ASN A 801 11.89 9.62 -10.43
C ASN A 801 12.36 11.04 -10.76
N VAL A 802 12.76 11.27 -12.01
CA VAL A 802 13.28 12.54 -12.52
C VAL A 802 12.39 13.02 -13.67
N PRO A 803 11.33 13.79 -13.37
CA PRO A 803 10.52 14.43 -14.40
C PRO A 803 11.31 15.59 -15.04
N LEU A 804 11.57 15.49 -16.34
CA LEU A 804 12.19 16.56 -17.13
C LEU A 804 11.13 17.30 -17.95
N GLN A 805 10.73 18.47 -17.48
CA GLN A 805 9.70 19.29 -18.13
C GLN A 805 10.33 20.38 -19.01
N ILE A 806 9.89 20.46 -20.26
CA ILE A 806 10.13 21.59 -21.16
C ILE A 806 8.81 22.37 -21.24
N ASN A 807 8.83 23.66 -20.89
CA ASN A 807 7.63 24.49 -20.87
C ASN A 807 7.76 25.78 -21.70
N SER A 808 6.63 26.44 -21.97
CA SER A 808 6.55 27.68 -22.75
C SER A 808 7.30 28.85 -22.13
N ASP A 809 7.42 28.91 -20.80
CA ASP A 809 8.12 30.00 -20.09
C ASP A 809 9.61 30.05 -20.43
N MET A 810 10.23 28.90 -20.72
CA MET A 810 11.62 28.84 -21.17
C MET A 810 11.88 29.64 -22.47
N PHE A 811 10.83 29.94 -23.23
CA PHE A 811 10.88 30.66 -24.50
C PHE A 811 10.27 32.06 -24.44
N LYS A 812 9.73 32.49 -23.29
CA LYS A 812 9.26 33.87 -23.10
C LYS A 812 10.47 34.83 -23.15
N PRO A 813 10.39 35.98 -23.85
CA PRO A 813 11.47 36.97 -23.86
C PRO A 813 11.77 37.45 -22.43
N LYS A 814 13.05 37.40 -22.02
CA LYS A 814 13.52 37.95 -20.75
C LYS A 814 13.71 39.47 -20.80
#